data_AF-A0A4Q4ZES0-F1
#
_entry.id   AF-A0A4Q4ZES0-F1
#
_cell.length_a   1.000
_cell.length_b   1.000
_cell.length_c   1.000
_cell.angle_alpha   90.00
_cell.angle_beta   90.00
_cell.angle_gamma   90.00
#
_symmetry.space_group_name_H-M   'P 1'
#
loop_
_entity.id
_entity.type
_entity.pdbx_description
1 polymer ?
#
loop_
_entity_poly.entity_id
_entity_poly.type
_entity_poly.pdbx_seq_one_letter_code
_entity_poly.pdbx_strand_id
1 'polypeptide(L)'
;MDADELIAMFGSEHRHTLVDRLAPLTEVERKKLAPAVRAWGKENYPDRTSRAGFFLAALGTLGGPRQVATAFSFFWGPDHGQVDLAIRVLRDRQPHWLPELPDALLAESSNWPLVRALVREGLAARPAESADYLLHLVHGVRADPRWDATETTRQCLERDPGLLEHELWDLLALETAGRRLAYQDSWLQKPWTPPGRPAEARREPTPERTWRHGLAALANDGVIDRSRLLDAALAAPLQDWAAVDIAWYVGLLGELDPTDDEVLARQQVWCRLLTVDHGPSVKLAQKRLLGLVDRLDVDPLLEASRATLARPDKSSVAAQLRLLAAVARAHPAAAVGDAAAVALDHPRTDVREQAMALLAGIAPDLASDLAPGMVDAAPFTAPAPVLPPEPERVVPVADPDELTELFLQLIEEADDPIAVERLLDGALRFATQRPAAAEVLLRRVDDEHYGALLQVLCALASAWLSDDRSAARRGANLFLGESGWLDRRPPSRSLMETLSLRLQAVSRAVRTGGAPSVALPTYADGSIDPADLSERLAGPRRGRPVPEDLALAVLRVHPDRLDEVSVGRGWAARIVARAVTEVREARPVWERVADVVPQRYPFQQPVAMVTFRDRASGVGREGPVAALLSRRHPLDDVRGDRLHQGLYDSRFEQALGLATLMLPHHPDHLAAHVHPFLVRDLARDRAQTVPLADAWARSRGPGDAPLASALVLGLAARDARARTATQDALLDLAAAGRLDGSELGRQAGALLADDTVIGKRVAEGLAATAIADDAAVVPVLDALAALLPVLPGRRDAGAFLEPAAELAERSGRPVAVPDELRRVAGGRSTSLAAKAARRLLAVE
;
A
#
# COMPACT_ATOMS: atom_id res chain seq x y z
N MET A 1 -38.63 -35.32 0.07
CA MET A 1 -37.69 -34.47 -0.67
C MET A 1 -36.38 -35.21 -0.81
N ASP A 2 -35.97 -35.47 -2.05
CA ASP A 2 -34.65 -36.05 -2.37
C ASP A 2 -33.65 -34.95 -2.76
N ALA A 3 -32.42 -35.35 -3.10
CA ALA A 3 -31.33 -34.42 -3.38
C ALA A 3 -31.57 -33.58 -4.65
N ASP A 4 -32.18 -34.16 -5.68
CA ASP A 4 -32.42 -33.49 -6.96
C ASP A 4 -33.59 -32.50 -6.82
N GLU A 5 -34.66 -32.86 -6.10
CA GLU A 5 -35.77 -31.96 -5.76
C GLU A 5 -35.25 -30.76 -4.94
N LEU A 6 -34.34 -31.00 -3.98
CA LEU A 6 -33.72 -29.94 -3.17
C LEU A 6 -32.89 -28.96 -4.02
N ILE A 7 -32.02 -29.47 -4.90
CA ILE A 7 -31.15 -28.64 -5.75
C ILE A 7 -31.95 -27.80 -6.74
N ALA A 8 -33.05 -28.35 -7.29
CA ALA A 8 -33.95 -27.62 -8.18
C ALA A 8 -34.58 -26.37 -7.52
N MET A 9 -34.72 -26.38 -6.19
CA MET A 9 -35.30 -25.30 -5.41
C MET A 9 -34.29 -24.21 -4.98
N PHE A 10 -33.04 -24.24 -5.46
CA PHE A 10 -32.04 -23.23 -5.09
C PHE A 10 -32.30 -21.84 -5.69
N GLY A 11 -33.18 -21.73 -6.70
CA GLY A 11 -33.64 -20.46 -7.28
C GLY A 11 -34.31 -19.52 -6.28
N SER A 12 -34.39 -18.24 -6.61
CA SER A 12 -34.95 -17.20 -5.73
C SER A 12 -36.47 -17.29 -5.57
N GLU A 13 -37.16 -17.91 -6.53
CA GLU A 13 -38.60 -18.08 -6.61
C GLU A 13 -39.15 -19.16 -5.67
N HIS A 14 -38.30 -20.06 -5.15
CA HIS A 14 -38.72 -21.21 -4.34
C HIS A 14 -38.46 -21.04 -2.83
N ARG A 15 -37.98 -19.88 -2.36
CA ARG A 15 -37.49 -19.67 -0.97
C ARG A 15 -38.50 -20.07 0.11
N HIS A 16 -39.75 -19.61 0.01
CA HIS A 16 -40.79 -19.91 1.01
C HIS A 16 -41.15 -21.40 1.02
N THR A 17 -41.43 -21.96 -0.16
CA THR A 17 -41.73 -23.39 -0.35
C THR A 17 -40.60 -24.26 0.18
N LEU A 18 -39.34 -23.85 -0.02
CA LEU A 18 -38.18 -24.58 0.49
C LEU A 18 -38.15 -24.60 2.02
N VAL A 19 -38.38 -23.46 2.69
CA VAL A 19 -38.47 -23.42 4.16
C VAL A 19 -39.56 -24.36 4.67
N ASP A 20 -40.75 -24.33 4.05
CA ASP A 20 -41.87 -25.20 4.43
C ASP A 20 -41.55 -26.70 4.25
N ARG A 21 -40.77 -27.06 3.22
CA ARG A 21 -40.31 -28.43 2.96
C ARG A 21 -39.17 -28.86 3.89
N LEU A 22 -38.34 -27.92 4.34
CA LEU A 22 -37.25 -28.18 5.29
C LEU A 22 -37.76 -28.35 6.73
N ALA A 23 -38.87 -27.72 7.11
CA ALA A 23 -39.39 -27.75 8.47
C ALA A 23 -39.67 -29.18 9.03
N PRO A 24 -40.39 -30.08 8.33
CA PRO A 24 -40.75 -31.39 8.88
C PRO A 24 -39.62 -32.44 8.86
N LEU A 25 -38.44 -32.11 8.31
CA LEU A 25 -37.36 -33.08 8.17
C LEU A 25 -36.72 -33.45 9.51
N THR A 26 -36.48 -34.75 9.70
CA THR A 26 -35.67 -35.29 10.80
C THR A 26 -34.18 -35.07 10.57
N GLU A 27 -33.34 -35.09 11.61
CA GLU A 27 -31.88 -34.99 11.47
C GLU A 27 -31.28 -36.12 10.60
N VAL A 28 -31.90 -37.30 10.59
CA VAL A 28 -31.48 -38.41 9.71
C VAL A 28 -31.70 -38.05 8.23
N GLU A 29 -32.83 -37.44 7.89
CA GLU A 29 -33.13 -36.99 6.52
C GLU A 29 -32.24 -35.82 6.11
N ARG A 30 -32.02 -34.84 7.00
CA ARG A 30 -31.10 -33.72 6.79
C ARG A 30 -29.68 -34.20 6.50
N LYS A 31 -29.18 -35.18 7.27
CA LYS A 31 -27.85 -35.79 7.07
C LYS A 31 -27.72 -36.50 5.72
N LYS A 32 -28.80 -37.08 5.19
CA LYS A 32 -28.81 -37.69 3.85
C LYS A 32 -28.71 -36.64 2.73
N LEU A 33 -29.27 -35.44 2.94
CA LEU A 33 -29.26 -34.35 1.96
C LEU A 33 -27.95 -33.52 2.00
N ALA A 34 -27.29 -33.43 3.15
CA ALA A 34 -26.08 -32.62 3.35
C ALA A 34 -24.94 -32.85 2.33
N PRO A 35 -24.62 -34.08 1.89
CA PRO A 35 -23.59 -34.30 0.87
C PRO A 35 -23.90 -33.63 -0.47
N ALA A 36 -25.17 -33.65 -0.90
CA ALA A 36 -25.60 -33.04 -2.15
C ALA A 36 -25.46 -31.51 -2.11
N VAL A 37 -25.85 -30.90 -0.98
CA VAL A 37 -25.68 -29.45 -0.76
C VAL A 37 -24.20 -29.06 -0.80
N ARG A 38 -23.31 -29.83 -0.16
CA ARG A 38 -21.85 -29.58 -0.20
C ARG A 38 -21.26 -29.75 -1.59
N ALA A 39 -21.62 -30.83 -2.30
CA ALA A 39 -21.14 -31.09 -3.64
C ALA A 39 -21.54 -29.96 -4.60
N TRP A 40 -22.81 -29.53 -4.52
CA TRP A 40 -23.32 -28.44 -5.31
C TRP A 40 -22.56 -27.13 -5.07
N GLY A 41 -22.31 -26.77 -3.81
CA GLY A 41 -21.54 -25.57 -3.46
C GLY A 41 -20.09 -25.60 -3.97
N LYS A 42 -19.46 -26.77 -4.01
CA LYS A 42 -18.09 -26.95 -4.52
C LYS A 42 -18.01 -26.85 -6.05
N GLU A 43 -19.00 -27.36 -6.76
CA GLU A 43 -19.01 -27.44 -8.23
C GLU A 43 -19.41 -26.13 -8.93
N ASN A 44 -20.15 -25.24 -8.24
CA ASN A 44 -20.78 -24.07 -8.87
C ASN A 44 -20.10 -22.72 -8.49
N TYR A 45 -18.79 -22.74 -8.29
CA TYR A 45 -17.92 -21.56 -8.16
C TYR A 45 -17.59 -21.01 -9.57
N PRO A 46 -17.66 -19.70 -9.95
CA PRO A 46 -18.04 -18.45 -9.31
C PRO A 46 -19.14 -17.69 -10.12
N ASP A 47 -20.17 -18.38 -10.60
CA ASP A 47 -21.25 -17.75 -11.36
C ASP A 47 -22.20 -17.01 -10.41
N ARG A 48 -21.86 -15.74 -10.13
CA ARG A 48 -22.65 -14.81 -9.30
C ARG A 48 -24.05 -14.63 -9.87
N THR A 49 -24.98 -15.47 -9.43
CA THR A 49 -26.40 -15.14 -9.29
C THR A 49 -26.92 -15.72 -7.98
N SER A 50 -27.57 -14.85 -7.19
CA SER A 50 -28.08 -15.08 -5.84
C SER A 50 -29.06 -16.27 -5.76
N ARG A 51 -28.55 -17.46 -5.41
CA ARG A 51 -29.40 -18.63 -5.11
C ARG A 51 -29.74 -18.70 -3.63
N ALA A 52 -30.66 -17.84 -3.21
CA ALA A 52 -31.18 -17.79 -1.84
C ALA A 52 -31.69 -19.15 -1.32
N GLY A 53 -32.13 -20.06 -2.20
CA GLY A 53 -32.52 -21.40 -1.79
C GLY A 53 -31.34 -22.28 -1.34
N PHE A 54 -30.16 -22.14 -1.94
CA PHE A 54 -28.95 -22.82 -1.46
C PHE A 54 -28.61 -22.41 -0.02
N PHE A 55 -28.69 -21.10 0.26
CA PHE A 55 -28.46 -20.54 1.58
C PHE A 55 -29.39 -21.15 2.65
N LEU A 56 -30.69 -21.24 2.36
CA LEU A 56 -31.68 -21.85 3.26
C LEU A 56 -31.45 -23.37 3.41
N ALA A 57 -31.10 -24.05 2.32
CA ALA A 57 -30.80 -25.49 2.33
C ALA A 57 -29.55 -25.81 3.16
N ALA A 58 -28.50 -24.99 3.11
CA ALA A 58 -27.31 -25.15 3.92
C ALA A 58 -27.66 -25.09 5.43
N LEU A 59 -28.42 -24.09 5.86
CA LEU A 59 -28.92 -23.97 7.24
C LEU A 59 -29.82 -25.15 7.62
N GLY A 60 -30.67 -25.60 6.69
CA GLY A 60 -31.63 -26.67 6.92
C GLY A 60 -31.05 -28.08 6.91
N THR A 61 -29.84 -28.32 6.41
CA THR A 61 -29.33 -29.69 6.19
C THR A 61 -27.94 -29.97 6.75
N LEU A 62 -27.06 -28.97 6.85
CA LEU A 62 -25.68 -29.19 7.29
C LEU A 62 -25.60 -29.47 8.80
N GLY A 63 -24.59 -30.25 9.20
CA GLY A 63 -24.53 -30.87 10.52
C GLY A 63 -23.70 -30.12 11.56
N GLY A 64 -23.09 -28.99 11.21
CA GLY A 64 -22.25 -28.24 12.12
C GLY A 64 -22.01 -26.79 11.69
N PRO A 65 -21.59 -25.93 12.63
CA PRO A 65 -21.57 -24.47 12.46
C PRO A 65 -20.49 -24.06 11.44
N ARG A 66 -19.31 -24.69 11.46
CA ARG A 66 -18.27 -24.47 10.45
C ARG A 66 -18.71 -24.87 9.05
N GLN A 67 -19.45 -25.97 8.89
CA GLN A 67 -19.94 -26.39 7.57
C GLN A 67 -20.91 -25.37 6.99
N VAL A 68 -21.78 -24.80 7.84
CA VAL A 68 -22.67 -23.71 7.47
C VAL A 68 -21.86 -22.47 7.12
N ALA A 69 -20.90 -22.07 7.95
CA ALA A 69 -20.09 -20.89 7.73
C ALA A 69 -19.23 -20.97 6.44
N THR A 70 -18.62 -22.12 6.15
CA THR A 70 -17.93 -22.35 4.87
C THR A 70 -18.88 -22.29 3.68
N ALA A 71 -20.13 -22.76 3.80
CA ALA A 71 -21.12 -22.58 2.73
C ALA A 71 -21.47 -21.10 2.50
N PHE A 72 -21.23 -20.26 3.50
CA PHE A 72 -21.56 -18.83 3.52
C PHE A 72 -20.39 -17.94 3.06
N SER A 73 -19.14 -18.39 3.14
CA SER A 73 -17.97 -17.66 2.63
C SER A 73 -18.02 -17.45 1.10
N PHE A 74 -18.87 -18.22 0.42
CA PHE A 74 -19.08 -18.18 -1.02
C PHE A 74 -20.26 -17.29 -1.46
N PHE A 75 -20.91 -16.59 -0.51
CA PHE A 75 -22.10 -15.79 -0.73
C PHE A 75 -21.88 -14.31 -0.29
N TRP A 76 -22.41 -13.35 -1.06
CA TRP A 76 -22.27 -11.90 -0.77
C TRP A 76 -23.18 -11.40 0.37
N GLY A 77 -23.63 -12.28 1.26
CA GLY A 77 -24.51 -12.01 2.39
C GLY A 77 -26.01 -12.01 2.07
N PRO A 78 -26.88 -12.41 3.01
CA PRO A 78 -28.34 -12.44 2.82
C PRO A 78 -28.97 -11.05 2.82
N ASP A 79 -29.98 -10.86 1.97
CA ASP A 79 -30.90 -9.71 2.08
C ASP A 79 -31.83 -9.87 3.31
N HIS A 80 -32.53 -8.80 3.72
CA HIS A 80 -33.40 -8.84 4.91
C HIS A 80 -34.47 -9.95 4.84
N GLY A 81 -35.07 -10.19 3.67
CA GLY A 81 -36.06 -11.26 3.50
C GLY A 81 -35.46 -12.67 3.61
N GLN A 82 -34.20 -12.85 3.23
CA GLN A 82 -33.47 -14.10 3.43
C GLN A 82 -33.11 -14.33 4.90
N VAL A 83 -32.79 -13.27 5.64
CA VAL A 83 -32.52 -13.36 7.09
C VAL A 83 -33.74 -13.88 7.84
N ASP A 84 -34.93 -13.33 7.57
CA ASP A 84 -36.16 -13.78 8.25
C ASP A 84 -36.47 -15.27 7.98
N LEU A 85 -36.26 -15.73 6.74
CA LEU A 85 -36.42 -17.13 6.38
C LEU A 85 -35.35 -18.03 7.01
N ALA A 86 -34.11 -17.57 7.12
CA ALA A 86 -33.05 -18.28 7.82
C ALA A 86 -33.36 -18.45 9.32
N ILE A 87 -33.84 -17.39 9.97
CA ILE A 87 -34.29 -17.45 11.36
C ILE A 87 -35.42 -18.46 11.51
N ARG A 88 -36.38 -18.48 10.59
CA ARG A 88 -37.46 -19.48 10.60
C ARG A 88 -36.91 -20.91 10.50
N VAL A 89 -36.00 -21.19 9.55
CA VAL A 89 -35.35 -22.50 9.42
C VAL A 89 -34.64 -22.93 10.71
N LEU A 90 -33.87 -22.02 11.32
CA LEU A 90 -33.10 -22.33 12.53
C LEU A 90 -33.99 -22.47 13.78
N ARG A 91 -35.07 -21.68 13.87
CA ARG A 91 -36.07 -21.78 14.93
C ARG A 91 -36.85 -23.08 14.86
N ASP A 92 -37.21 -23.53 13.66
CA ASP A 92 -37.95 -24.79 13.46
C ASP A 92 -37.04 -26.00 13.72
N ARG A 93 -35.75 -25.91 13.34
CA ARG A 93 -34.78 -27.01 13.46
C ARG A 93 -34.17 -27.14 14.87
N GLN A 94 -33.88 -26.02 15.53
CA GLN A 94 -33.16 -25.93 16.81
C GLN A 94 -31.94 -26.88 16.93
N PRO A 95 -30.95 -26.79 16.02
CA PRO A 95 -29.80 -27.68 16.08
C PRO A 95 -28.96 -27.43 17.35
N HIS A 96 -28.39 -28.49 17.92
CA HIS A 96 -27.56 -28.40 19.14
C HIS A 96 -26.35 -27.47 19.01
N TRP A 97 -25.84 -27.28 17.80
CA TRP A 97 -24.72 -26.39 17.50
C TRP A 97 -25.12 -24.94 17.22
N LEU A 98 -26.42 -24.61 17.24
CA LEU A 98 -26.92 -23.25 16.99
C LEU A 98 -26.23 -22.16 17.82
N PRO A 99 -25.92 -22.37 19.13
CA PRO A 99 -25.24 -21.36 19.93
C PRO A 99 -23.83 -21.01 19.43
N GLU A 100 -23.15 -21.92 18.72
CA GLU A 100 -21.79 -21.74 18.17
C GLU A 100 -21.80 -21.12 16.77
N LEU A 101 -22.96 -21.01 16.13
CA LEU A 101 -23.08 -20.51 14.76
C LEU A 101 -22.61 -19.06 14.61
N PRO A 102 -22.92 -18.10 15.51
CA PRO A 102 -22.43 -16.73 15.42
C PRO A 102 -20.92 -16.63 15.25
N ASP A 103 -20.16 -17.32 16.09
CA ASP A 103 -18.68 -17.26 16.07
C ASP A 103 -18.13 -17.89 14.78
N ALA A 104 -18.73 -19.00 14.33
CA ALA A 104 -18.34 -19.62 13.06
C ALA A 104 -18.62 -18.70 11.87
N LEU A 105 -19.78 -18.02 11.85
CA LEU A 105 -20.12 -17.09 10.78
C LEU A 105 -19.16 -15.90 10.75
N LEU A 106 -18.86 -15.31 11.91
CA LEU A 106 -17.94 -14.17 12.05
C LEU A 106 -16.50 -14.54 11.65
N ALA A 107 -16.05 -15.78 11.92
CA ALA A 107 -14.71 -16.25 11.55
C ALA A 107 -14.52 -16.44 10.02
N GLU A 108 -15.56 -16.91 9.32
CA GLU A 108 -15.45 -17.27 7.90
C GLU A 108 -15.94 -16.16 6.94
N SER A 109 -16.81 -15.24 7.41
CA SER A 109 -17.55 -14.32 6.53
C SER A 109 -18.23 -13.14 7.26
N SER A 110 -18.50 -12.05 6.57
CA SER A 110 -19.23 -10.89 7.13
C SER A 110 -20.76 -11.06 7.11
N ASN A 111 -21.32 -12.11 7.73
CA ASN A 111 -22.77 -12.39 7.75
C ASN A 111 -23.52 -11.80 8.96
N TRP A 112 -23.14 -10.58 9.33
CA TRP A 112 -23.65 -9.87 10.51
C TRP A 112 -25.18 -9.76 10.59
N PRO A 113 -25.95 -9.51 9.51
CA PRO A 113 -27.41 -9.43 9.60
C PRO A 113 -28.06 -10.69 10.19
N LEU A 114 -27.56 -11.89 9.83
CA LEU A 114 -28.04 -13.14 10.38
C LEU A 114 -27.62 -13.31 11.84
N VAL A 115 -26.36 -12.98 12.17
CA VAL A 115 -25.86 -13.02 13.55
C VAL A 115 -26.70 -12.11 14.46
N ARG A 116 -26.96 -10.86 14.04
CA ARG A 116 -27.80 -9.93 14.81
C ARG A 116 -29.22 -10.45 14.98
N ALA A 117 -29.81 -11.02 13.93
CA ALA A 117 -31.15 -11.60 14.02
C ALA A 117 -31.19 -12.79 14.98
N LEU A 118 -30.17 -13.66 15.03
CA LEU A 118 -30.09 -14.75 16.00
C LEU A 118 -30.07 -14.24 17.45
N VAL A 119 -29.30 -13.19 17.71
CA VAL A 119 -29.22 -12.54 19.03
C VAL A 119 -30.56 -11.90 19.41
N ARG A 120 -31.15 -11.12 18.50
CA ARG A 120 -32.43 -10.41 18.73
C ARG A 120 -33.58 -11.37 19.03
N GLU A 121 -33.61 -12.51 18.36
CA GLU A 121 -34.65 -13.52 18.53
C GLU A 121 -34.38 -14.49 19.70
N GLY A 122 -33.30 -14.28 20.47
CA GLY A 122 -32.94 -15.11 21.62
C GLY A 122 -32.47 -16.52 21.25
N LEU A 123 -32.06 -16.75 20.01
CA LEU A 123 -31.60 -18.05 19.52
C LEU A 123 -30.10 -18.29 19.78
N ALA A 124 -29.33 -17.23 19.98
CA ALA A 124 -27.92 -17.30 20.37
C ALA A 124 -27.56 -16.11 21.28
N ALA A 125 -26.50 -16.27 22.07
CA ALA A 125 -25.98 -15.18 22.91
C ALA A 125 -25.30 -14.09 22.06
N ARG A 126 -25.30 -12.86 22.57
CA ARG A 126 -24.51 -11.76 21.98
C ARG A 126 -23.02 -12.14 22.04
N PRO A 127 -22.27 -12.06 20.91
CA PRO A 127 -20.82 -12.28 20.90
C PRO A 127 -20.07 -11.11 21.58
N ALA A 128 -20.19 -11.00 22.91
CA ALA A 128 -19.78 -9.81 23.67
C ALA A 128 -18.27 -9.53 23.63
N GLU A 129 -17.44 -10.56 23.42
CA GLU A 129 -15.98 -10.44 23.36
C GLU A 129 -15.45 -10.29 21.92
N SER A 130 -16.32 -10.35 20.90
CA SER A 130 -15.90 -10.30 19.50
C SER A 130 -15.84 -8.86 18.98
N ALA A 131 -14.62 -8.35 18.77
CA ALA A 131 -14.42 -7.10 18.04
C ALA A 131 -14.97 -7.18 16.61
N ASP A 132 -14.89 -8.34 15.96
CA ASP A 132 -15.39 -8.57 14.61
C ASP A 132 -16.92 -8.41 14.52
N TYR A 133 -17.66 -8.79 15.58
CA TYR A 133 -19.10 -8.53 15.65
C TYR A 133 -19.42 -7.04 15.53
N LEU A 134 -18.68 -6.18 16.24
CA LEU A 134 -18.86 -4.73 16.17
C LEU A 134 -18.37 -4.18 14.82
N LEU A 135 -17.22 -4.61 14.32
CA LEU A 135 -16.71 -4.12 13.03
C LEU A 135 -17.62 -4.48 11.86
N HIS A 136 -18.24 -5.67 11.87
CA HIS A 136 -19.18 -6.06 10.85
C HIS A 136 -20.53 -5.35 10.93
N LEU A 137 -20.91 -4.78 12.08
CA LEU A 137 -22.10 -3.93 12.23
C LEU A 137 -22.07 -2.76 11.24
N VAL A 138 -20.90 -2.13 11.05
CA VAL A 138 -20.72 -0.96 10.15
C VAL A 138 -21.22 -1.24 8.73
N HIS A 139 -21.01 -2.47 8.25
CA HIS A 139 -21.47 -2.92 6.94
C HIS A 139 -22.81 -3.66 7.00
N GLY A 140 -23.14 -4.31 8.12
CA GLY A 140 -24.30 -5.18 8.26
C GLY A 140 -25.61 -4.45 8.57
N VAL A 141 -25.57 -3.27 9.19
CA VAL A 141 -26.79 -2.50 9.53
C VAL A 141 -27.53 -2.02 8.29
N ARG A 142 -26.82 -1.79 7.18
CA ARG A 142 -27.39 -1.32 5.92
C ARG A 142 -26.95 -2.21 4.78
N ALA A 143 -27.87 -2.58 3.89
CA ALA A 143 -27.54 -3.26 2.64
C ALA A 143 -26.44 -2.50 1.87
N ASP A 144 -25.57 -3.25 1.20
CA ASP A 144 -24.40 -2.70 0.52
C ASP A 144 -24.80 -1.55 -0.43
N PRO A 145 -24.27 -0.33 -0.23
CA PRO A 145 -24.62 0.83 -1.04
C PRO A 145 -24.29 0.67 -2.52
N ARG A 146 -23.51 -0.34 -2.91
CA ARG A 146 -23.21 -0.68 -4.32
C ARG A 146 -24.39 -1.33 -5.04
N TRP A 147 -25.33 -1.95 -4.32
CA TRP A 147 -26.30 -2.89 -4.89
C TRP A 147 -27.77 -2.53 -4.69
N ASP A 148 -28.04 -1.31 -4.18
CA ASP A 148 -29.37 -0.67 -4.03
C ASP A 148 -29.89 -0.64 -2.59
N ALA A 149 -29.37 0.31 -1.81
CA ALA A 149 -30.05 0.77 -0.62
C ALA A 149 -30.68 2.11 -0.96
N THR A 150 -31.97 2.31 -0.68
CA THR A 150 -32.63 3.62 -0.62
C THR A 150 -32.62 4.19 0.80
N GLU A 151 -32.41 3.34 1.81
CA GLU A 151 -32.56 3.66 3.22
C GLU A 151 -31.34 4.40 3.81
N THR A 152 -31.60 5.28 4.77
CA THR A 152 -30.55 6.01 5.50
C THR A 152 -30.04 5.18 6.68
N THR A 153 -28.78 5.40 7.11
CA THR A 153 -28.23 4.74 8.31
C THR A 153 -29.13 4.98 9.53
N ARG A 154 -29.68 6.18 9.66
CA ARG A 154 -30.65 6.53 10.70
C ARG A 154 -31.86 5.59 10.70
N GLN A 155 -32.52 5.40 9.56
CA GLN A 155 -33.70 4.52 9.45
C GLN A 155 -33.36 3.08 9.84
N CYS A 156 -32.16 2.60 9.50
CA CYS A 156 -31.70 1.27 9.87
C CYS A 156 -31.48 1.14 11.39
N LEU A 157 -30.89 2.15 12.03
CA LEU A 157 -30.66 2.17 13.48
C LEU A 157 -31.97 2.29 14.28
N GLU A 158 -32.93 3.09 13.81
CA GLU A 158 -34.25 3.25 14.46
C GLU A 158 -35.07 1.94 14.46
N ARG A 159 -34.81 1.02 13.51
CA ARG A 159 -35.47 -0.30 13.44
C ARG A 159 -34.93 -1.32 14.44
N ASP A 160 -33.72 -1.11 14.95
CA ASP A 160 -33.09 -1.98 15.95
C ASP A 160 -32.53 -1.10 17.08
N PRO A 161 -33.43 -0.51 17.91
CA PRO A 161 -33.01 0.44 18.95
C PRO A 161 -32.09 -0.19 19.99
N GLY A 162 -32.07 -1.52 20.12
CA GLY A 162 -31.12 -2.22 20.99
C GLY A 162 -29.66 -1.96 20.61
N LEU A 163 -29.37 -1.67 19.34
CA LEU A 163 -28.02 -1.27 18.90
C LEU A 163 -27.56 0.06 19.51
N LEU A 164 -28.50 0.95 19.89
CA LEU A 164 -28.20 2.28 20.43
C LEU A 164 -27.89 2.24 21.93
N GLU A 165 -28.17 1.12 22.61
CA GLU A 165 -27.95 0.98 24.05
C GLU A 165 -26.49 0.65 24.38
N HIS A 166 -25.91 -0.34 23.67
CA HIS A 166 -24.59 -0.88 23.97
C HIS A 166 -23.68 -0.94 22.73
N GLU A 167 -24.12 -1.58 21.63
CA GLU A 167 -23.27 -1.87 20.47
C GLU A 167 -22.70 -0.62 19.80
N LEU A 168 -23.50 0.46 19.68
CA LEU A 168 -23.02 1.72 19.12
C LEU A 168 -21.84 2.28 19.93
N TRP A 169 -21.92 2.22 21.25
CA TRP A 169 -20.92 2.82 22.12
C TRP A 169 -19.66 1.96 22.21
N ASP A 170 -19.82 0.64 22.25
CA ASP A 170 -18.71 -0.31 22.16
C ASP A 170 -17.98 -0.18 20.81
N LEU A 171 -18.74 0.03 19.72
CA LEU A 171 -18.17 0.29 18.40
C LEU A 171 -17.34 1.58 18.37
N LEU A 172 -17.86 2.68 18.91
CA LEU A 172 -17.16 3.97 18.91
C LEU A 172 -15.90 3.96 19.81
N ALA A 173 -15.85 3.05 20.79
CA ALA A 173 -14.68 2.85 21.64
C ALA A 173 -13.62 1.92 21.01
N LEU A 174 -13.93 1.26 19.89
CA LEU A 174 -13.03 0.32 19.23
C LEU A 174 -12.11 1.04 18.23
N GLU A 175 -10.80 0.86 18.40
CA GLU A 175 -9.76 1.52 17.59
C GLU A 175 -10.03 1.41 16.08
N THR A 176 -10.27 0.20 15.58
CA THR A 176 -10.40 -0.08 14.15
C THR A 176 -11.77 0.27 13.54
N ALA A 177 -12.71 0.80 14.33
CA ALA A 177 -14.04 1.16 13.83
C ALA A 177 -13.98 2.38 12.91
N GLY A 178 -13.12 3.36 13.21
CA GLY A 178 -13.06 4.62 12.49
C GLY A 178 -12.71 4.46 11.01
N ARG A 179 -11.73 3.62 10.66
CA ARG A 179 -11.40 3.35 9.24
C ARG A 179 -12.52 2.64 8.49
N ARG A 180 -13.27 1.76 9.16
CA ARG A 180 -14.41 1.03 8.57
C ARG A 180 -15.57 1.98 8.29
N LEU A 181 -15.89 2.84 9.25
CA LEU A 181 -16.90 3.89 9.11
C LEU A 181 -16.53 4.88 8.00
N ALA A 182 -15.27 5.32 7.95
CA ALA A 182 -14.76 6.18 6.86
C ALA A 182 -14.89 5.52 5.49
N TYR A 183 -14.49 4.26 5.37
CA TYR A 183 -14.61 3.51 4.13
C TYR A 183 -16.07 3.41 3.67
N GLN A 184 -16.98 3.10 4.58
CA GLN A 184 -18.41 2.97 4.28
C GLN A 184 -19.03 4.30 3.83
N ASP A 185 -18.73 5.41 4.52
CA ASP A 185 -19.22 6.74 4.16
C ASP A 185 -18.66 7.23 2.81
N SER A 186 -17.43 6.84 2.47
CA SER A 186 -16.76 7.31 1.25
C SER A 186 -17.52 6.95 -0.05
N TRP A 187 -18.28 5.85 -0.03
CA TRP A 187 -19.11 5.40 -1.15
C TRP A 187 -20.34 6.29 -1.38
N LEU A 188 -20.77 7.05 -0.37
CA LEU A 188 -21.93 7.94 -0.45
C LEU A 188 -21.54 9.39 -0.70
N GLN A 189 -20.28 9.75 -0.47
CA GLN A 189 -19.82 11.12 -0.59
C GLN A 189 -19.22 11.45 -1.96
N LYS A 190 -19.02 10.43 -2.80
CA LYS A 190 -18.39 10.59 -4.12
C LYS A 190 -19.33 10.05 -5.20
N PRO A 191 -19.38 10.71 -6.37
CA PRO A 191 -20.10 10.16 -7.50
C PRO A 191 -19.51 8.81 -7.87
N TRP A 192 -20.36 7.81 -8.07
CA TRP A 192 -19.90 6.47 -8.41
C TRP A 192 -20.84 5.81 -9.41
N THR A 193 -20.28 5.21 -10.45
CA THR A 193 -21.05 4.45 -11.44
C THR A 193 -20.90 2.96 -11.13
N PRO A 194 -22.01 2.22 -10.94
CA PRO A 194 -21.94 0.80 -10.71
C PRO A 194 -21.22 0.07 -11.85
N PRO A 195 -20.39 -0.92 -11.54
CA PRO A 195 -19.74 -1.78 -12.52
C PRO A 195 -20.66 -2.29 -13.63
N GLY A 196 -20.27 -2.08 -14.88
CA GLY A 196 -20.99 -2.60 -16.05
C GLY A 196 -22.31 -1.90 -16.35
N ARG A 197 -22.59 -0.75 -15.71
CA ARG A 197 -23.74 0.10 -16.01
C ARG A 197 -23.30 1.32 -16.85
N PRO A 198 -24.19 1.84 -17.72
CA PRO A 198 -23.85 2.98 -18.57
C PRO A 198 -23.72 4.26 -17.73
N ALA A 199 -23.12 5.31 -18.30
CA ALA A 199 -22.74 6.53 -17.55
C ALA A 199 -23.95 7.24 -16.89
N GLU A 200 -25.14 7.06 -17.44
CA GLU A 200 -26.42 7.56 -16.93
C GLU A 200 -26.87 6.85 -15.63
N ALA A 201 -26.25 5.72 -15.28
CA ALA A 201 -26.45 5.02 -14.02
C ALA A 201 -25.52 5.51 -12.89
N ARG A 202 -24.77 6.60 -13.14
CA ARG A 202 -23.95 7.28 -12.14
C ARG A 202 -24.82 7.68 -10.96
N ARG A 203 -24.46 7.19 -9.77
CA ARG A 203 -25.09 7.59 -8.51
C ARG A 203 -24.46 8.90 -8.07
N GLU A 204 -25.31 9.88 -7.81
CA GLU A 204 -24.90 11.13 -7.20
C GLU A 204 -24.58 10.94 -5.72
N PRO A 205 -23.70 11.78 -5.13
CA PRO A 205 -23.44 11.76 -3.70
C PRO A 205 -24.73 11.92 -2.90
N THR A 206 -24.87 11.14 -1.83
CA THR A 206 -25.97 11.21 -0.86
C THR A 206 -25.39 11.29 0.57
N PRO A 207 -24.72 12.41 0.94
CA PRO A 207 -24.09 12.57 2.26
C PRO A 207 -25.06 12.38 3.43
N GLU A 208 -26.33 12.72 3.23
CA GLU A 208 -27.43 12.56 4.19
C GLU A 208 -27.67 11.09 4.61
N ARG A 209 -27.07 10.14 3.88
CA ARG A 209 -27.19 8.70 4.13
C ARG A 209 -25.99 8.10 4.86
N THR A 210 -25.00 8.93 5.21
CA THR A 210 -23.77 8.49 5.89
C THR A 210 -24.02 8.15 7.35
N TRP A 211 -23.09 7.39 7.95
CA TRP A 211 -23.08 7.15 9.39
C TRP A 211 -22.97 8.44 10.19
N ARG A 212 -22.11 9.37 9.76
CA ARG A 212 -21.95 10.68 10.43
C ARG A 212 -23.25 11.47 10.48
N HIS A 213 -23.90 11.60 9.32
CA HIS A 213 -25.18 12.30 9.25
C HIS A 213 -26.27 11.61 10.07
N GLY A 214 -26.36 10.27 9.99
CA GLY A 214 -27.33 9.51 10.74
C GLY A 214 -27.18 9.67 12.25
N LEU A 215 -25.95 9.59 12.77
CA LEU A 215 -25.67 9.75 14.21
C LEU A 215 -25.86 11.21 14.67
N ALA A 216 -25.44 12.19 13.88
CA ALA A 216 -25.68 13.60 14.19
C ALA A 216 -27.17 13.93 14.24
N ALA A 217 -27.95 13.41 13.29
CA ALA A 217 -29.41 13.59 13.27
C ALA A 217 -30.08 12.91 14.48
N LEU A 218 -29.69 11.68 14.83
CA LEU A 218 -30.21 10.98 16.01
C LEU A 218 -29.88 11.73 17.32
N ALA A 219 -28.69 12.31 17.43
CA ALA A 219 -28.29 13.10 18.60
C ALA A 219 -29.05 14.42 18.70
N ASN A 220 -29.25 15.11 17.56
CA ASN A 220 -30.00 16.38 17.52
C ASN A 220 -31.48 16.20 17.86
N ASP A 221 -32.07 15.07 17.47
CA ASP A 221 -33.46 14.74 17.77
C ASP A 221 -33.64 14.12 19.17
N GLY A 222 -32.56 13.95 19.94
CA GLY A 222 -32.59 13.42 21.30
C GLY A 222 -32.85 11.91 21.39
N VAL A 223 -32.69 11.17 20.29
CA VAL A 223 -32.81 9.70 20.27
C VAL A 223 -31.61 9.03 20.95
N ILE A 224 -30.42 9.63 20.80
CA ILE A 224 -29.20 9.25 21.54
C ILE A 224 -28.65 10.45 22.30
N ASP A 225 -27.91 10.18 23.37
CA ASP A 225 -27.29 11.23 24.19
C ASP A 225 -26.22 11.98 23.40
N ARG A 226 -26.51 13.25 23.08
CA ARG A 226 -25.61 14.14 22.33
C ARG A 226 -24.30 14.41 23.07
N SER A 227 -24.34 14.59 24.40
CA SER A 227 -23.12 14.81 25.18
C SER A 227 -22.22 13.58 25.14
N ARG A 228 -22.79 12.38 25.32
CA ARG A 228 -22.06 11.11 25.22
C ARG A 228 -21.44 10.90 23.84
N LEU A 229 -22.15 11.26 22.77
CA LEU A 229 -21.62 11.17 21.40
C LEU A 229 -20.47 12.16 21.16
N LEU A 230 -20.59 13.39 21.66
CA LEU A 230 -19.51 14.38 21.61
C LEU A 230 -18.28 13.88 22.37
N ASP A 231 -18.46 13.33 23.57
CA ASP A 231 -17.38 12.80 24.39
C ASP A 231 -16.69 11.62 23.73
N ALA A 232 -17.45 10.70 23.14
CA ALA A 232 -16.89 9.58 22.36
C ALA A 232 -16.07 10.06 21.16
N ALA A 233 -16.59 11.05 20.41
CA ALA A 233 -15.89 11.59 19.24
C ALA A 233 -14.64 12.41 19.60
N LEU A 234 -14.64 13.11 20.75
CA LEU A 234 -13.48 13.83 21.28
C LEU A 234 -12.43 12.92 21.92
N ALA A 235 -12.84 11.76 22.44
CA ALA A 235 -11.93 10.78 23.03
C ALA A 235 -11.04 10.11 21.98
N ALA A 236 -11.56 9.82 20.79
CA ALA A 236 -10.84 9.07 19.77
C ALA A 236 -9.46 9.66 19.37
N PRO A 237 -9.32 10.98 19.09
CA PRO A 237 -8.00 11.55 18.80
C PRO A 237 -7.04 11.62 19.99
N LEU A 238 -7.54 11.46 21.22
CA LEU A 238 -6.74 11.48 22.44
C LEU A 238 -6.21 10.09 22.82
N GLN A 239 -6.65 9.04 22.10
CA GLN A 239 -6.09 7.70 22.19
C GLN A 239 -4.86 7.56 21.30
N ASP A 240 -4.02 6.58 21.61
CA ASP A 240 -2.86 6.20 20.80
C ASP A 240 -3.28 5.35 19.58
N TRP A 241 -4.19 5.89 18.77
CA TRP A 241 -4.75 5.22 17.58
C TRP A 241 -4.09 5.73 16.30
N ALA A 242 -4.07 4.88 15.27
CA ALA A 242 -3.59 5.29 13.96
C ALA A 242 -4.45 6.43 13.36
N ALA A 243 -3.82 7.34 12.60
CA ALA A 243 -4.50 8.50 11.99
C ALA A 243 -5.71 8.12 11.10
N VAL A 244 -5.62 6.96 10.42
CA VAL A 244 -6.70 6.43 9.56
C VAL A 244 -7.95 6.06 10.35
N ASP A 245 -7.81 5.76 11.63
CA ASP A 245 -8.89 5.41 12.55
C ASP A 245 -9.48 6.64 13.26
N ILE A 246 -8.73 7.76 13.33
CA ILE A 246 -9.19 9.00 13.95
C ILE A 246 -10.02 9.88 12.99
N ALA A 247 -9.67 9.88 11.70
CA ALA A 247 -10.17 10.85 10.73
C ALA A 247 -11.71 10.93 10.63
N TRP A 248 -12.41 9.80 10.81
CA TRP A 248 -13.87 9.75 10.77
C TRP A 248 -14.51 10.53 11.92
N TYR A 249 -13.97 10.43 13.14
CA TYR A 249 -14.47 11.12 14.33
C TYR A 249 -14.32 12.64 14.25
N VAL A 250 -13.21 13.13 13.67
CA VAL A 250 -13.04 14.56 13.38
C VAL A 250 -14.10 15.04 12.39
N GLY A 251 -14.44 14.22 11.40
CA GLY A 251 -15.53 14.47 10.48
C GLY A 251 -16.90 14.50 11.16
N LEU A 252 -17.13 13.63 12.16
CA LEU A 252 -18.35 13.60 12.96
C LEU A 252 -18.49 14.86 13.83
N LEU A 253 -17.42 15.31 14.48
CA LEU A 253 -17.41 16.60 15.21
C LEU A 253 -17.73 17.79 14.30
N GLY A 254 -17.33 17.71 13.02
CA GLY A 254 -17.71 18.69 12.01
C GLY A 254 -19.22 18.72 11.75
N GLU A 255 -19.87 17.56 11.67
CA GLU A 255 -21.33 17.46 11.45
C GLU A 255 -22.17 17.72 12.70
N LEU A 256 -21.68 17.34 13.88
CA LEU A 256 -22.37 17.64 15.15
C LEU A 256 -22.42 19.14 15.44
N ASP A 257 -21.49 19.90 14.87
CA ASP A 257 -21.29 21.34 15.07
C ASP A 257 -21.44 21.75 16.55
N PRO A 258 -20.47 21.39 17.43
CA PRO A 258 -20.55 21.69 18.85
C PRO A 258 -20.77 23.18 19.08
N THR A 259 -21.75 23.50 19.91
CA THR A 259 -22.06 24.87 20.32
C THR A 259 -20.94 25.43 21.19
N ASP A 260 -20.86 26.76 21.27
CA ASP A 260 -19.86 27.45 22.09
C ASP A 260 -19.88 26.98 23.55
N ASP A 261 -21.06 26.76 24.12
CA ASP A 261 -21.20 26.28 25.50
C ASP A 261 -20.78 24.81 25.66
N GLU A 262 -21.03 23.96 24.66
CA GLU A 262 -20.52 22.58 24.64
C GLU A 262 -19.00 22.52 24.53
N VAL A 263 -18.39 23.47 23.80
CA VAL A 263 -16.93 23.60 23.68
C VAL A 263 -16.32 24.09 24.99
N LEU A 264 -16.91 25.12 25.62
CA LEU A 264 -16.42 25.67 26.89
C LEU A 264 -16.56 24.68 28.04
N ALA A 265 -17.67 23.93 28.10
CA ALA A 265 -17.84 22.86 29.08
C ALA A 265 -16.75 21.76 28.97
N ARG A 266 -16.08 21.66 27.82
CA ARG A 266 -15.03 20.69 27.51
C ARG A 266 -13.70 21.34 27.17
N GLN A 267 -13.46 22.58 27.62
CA GLN A 267 -12.30 23.37 27.20
C GLN A 267 -10.97 22.61 27.35
N GLN A 268 -10.77 21.91 28.48
CA GLN A 268 -9.56 21.15 28.73
C GLN A 268 -9.33 20.05 27.69
N VAL A 269 -10.39 19.38 27.24
CA VAL A 269 -10.33 18.34 26.20
C VAL A 269 -9.93 18.96 24.86
N TRP A 270 -10.51 20.11 24.51
CA TRP A 270 -10.15 20.85 23.30
C TRP A 270 -8.71 21.37 23.33
N CYS A 271 -8.20 21.80 24.49
CA CYS A 271 -6.80 22.18 24.65
C CYS A 271 -5.87 20.96 24.46
N ARG A 272 -6.21 19.80 25.05
CA ARG A 272 -5.47 18.55 24.84
C ARG A 272 -5.42 18.12 23.36
N LEU A 273 -6.46 18.41 22.57
CA LEU A 273 -6.44 18.14 21.13
C LEU A 273 -5.38 18.96 20.37
N LEU A 274 -4.79 20.01 20.94
CA LEU A 274 -3.67 20.73 20.34
C LEU A 274 -2.35 19.95 20.45
N THR A 275 -2.25 19.02 21.40
CA THR A 275 -1.01 18.27 21.69
C THR A 275 -0.91 16.95 20.92
N VAL A 276 -1.96 16.55 20.19
CA VAL A 276 -1.99 15.26 19.47
C VAL A 276 -1.26 15.35 18.13
N ASP A 277 -0.72 14.23 17.65
CA ASP A 277 0.02 14.19 16.39
C ASP A 277 -0.88 14.38 15.16
N HIS A 278 -2.16 13.98 15.25
CA HIS A 278 -3.14 14.07 14.17
C HIS A 278 -3.50 15.52 13.82
N GLY A 279 -2.87 16.05 12.77
CA GLY A 279 -3.01 17.45 12.32
C GLY A 279 -4.45 17.96 12.08
N PRO A 280 -5.37 17.18 11.49
CA PRO A 280 -6.77 17.61 11.36
C PRO A 280 -7.48 17.83 12.70
N SER A 281 -7.16 17.06 13.76
CA SER A 281 -7.71 17.27 15.11
C SER A 281 -7.20 18.58 15.70
N VAL A 282 -5.90 18.83 15.59
CA VAL A 282 -5.26 20.09 16.02
C VAL A 282 -5.94 21.28 15.35
N LYS A 283 -6.13 21.23 14.02
CA LYS A 283 -6.77 22.32 13.25
C LYS A 283 -8.23 22.54 13.64
N LEU A 284 -8.98 21.47 13.93
CA LEU A 284 -10.36 21.59 14.40
C LEU A 284 -10.40 22.31 15.76
N ALA A 285 -9.52 21.91 16.69
CA ALA A 285 -9.41 22.55 18.00
C ALA A 285 -9.00 24.02 17.88
N GLN A 286 -7.97 24.34 17.09
CA GLN A 286 -7.54 25.71 16.81
C GLN A 286 -8.69 26.57 16.29
N LYS A 287 -9.48 26.05 15.35
CA LYS A 287 -10.63 26.76 14.77
C LYS A 287 -11.70 27.06 15.83
N ARG A 288 -12.05 26.08 16.67
CA ARG A 288 -13.09 26.26 17.72
C ARG A 288 -12.62 27.19 18.82
N LEU A 289 -11.39 27.02 19.32
CA LEU A 289 -10.83 27.85 20.39
C LEU A 289 -10.61 29.30 19.93
N LEU A 290 -10.25 29.53 18.66
CA LEU A 290 -10.10 30.88 18.11
C LEU A 290 -11.38 31.71 18.18
N GLY A 291 -12.54 31.09 17.99
CA GLY A 291 -13.84 31.77 18.09
C GLY A 291 -14.23 32.16 19.52
N LEU A 292 -13.53 31.63 20.52
CA LEU A 292 -13.91 31.71 21.93
C LEU A 292 -12.87 32.40 22.81
N VAL A 293 -11.82 32.99 22.24
CA VAL A 293 -10.66 33.52 22.97
C VAL A 293 -11.01 34.41 24.17
N ASP A 294 -12.06 35.22 24.09
CA ASP A 294 -12.49 36.12 25.17
C ASP A 294 -13.10 35.38 26.38
N ARG A 295 -13.50 34.12 26.21
CA ARG A 295 -14.20 33.29 27.21
C ARG A 295 -13.36 32.12 27.74
N LEU A 296 -12.15 31.91 27.21
CA LEU A 296 -11.29 30.77 27.58
C LEU A 296 -10.48 31.05 28.85
N ASP A 297 -10.26 30.00 29.64
CA ASP A 297 -9.12 29.95 30.55
C ASP A 297 -7.81 29.85 29.75
N VAL A 298 -6.92 30.81 29.91
CA VAL A 298 -5.76 31.00 29.02
C VAL A 298 -4.61 30.07 29.37
N ASP A 299 -4.43 29.70 30.64
CA ASP A 299 -3.25 28.93 31.07
C ASP A 299 -3.20 27.51 30.45
N PRO A 300 -4.29 26.71 30.45
CA PRO A 300 -4.30 25.41 29.78
C PRO A 300 -4.06 25.50 28.27
N LEU A 301 -4.51 26.60 27.65
CA LEU A 301 -4.31 26.85 26.22
C LEU A 301 -2.83 27.15 25.92
N LEU A 302 -2.18 27.99 26.72
CA LEU A 302 -0.77 28.33 26.54
C LEU A 302 0.14 27.11 26.70
N GLU A 303 -0.13 26.28 27.71
CA GLU A 303 0.64 25.07 27.95
C GLU A 303 0.51 24.09 26.77
N ALA A 304 -0.73 23.81 26.33
CA ALA A 304 -0.98 22.94 25.19
C ALA A 304 -0.42 23.49 23.87
N SER A 305 -0.31 24.82 23.73
CA SER A 305 0.23 25.47 22.53
C SER A 305 1.70 25.13 22.27
N ARG A 306 2.50 24.89 23.32
CA ARG A 306 3.93 24.59 23.19
C ARG A 306 4.17 23.35 22.33
N ALA A 307 3.39 22.28 22.55
CA ALA A 307 3.46 21.06 21.76
C ALA A 307 3.15 21.30 20.28
N THR A 308 2.13 22.12 19.97
CA THR A 308 1.79 22.45 18.58
C THR A 308 2.88 23.30 17.90
N LEU A 309 3.51 24.22 18.63
CA LEU A 309 4.53 25.12 18.09
C LEU A 309 5.88 24.42 17.82
N ALA A 310 6.16 23.33 18.54
CA ALA A 310 7.35 22.49 18.31
C ALA A 310 7.22 21.57 17.08
N ARG A 311 6.04 21.53 16.43
CA ARG A 311 5.81 20.66 15.26
C ARG A 311 6.60 21.13 14.04
N PRO A 312 7.04 20.22 13.16
CA PRO A 312 7.73 20.59 11.91
C PRO A 312 6.77 21.11 10.82
N ASP A 313 5.45 20.95 10.98
CA ASP A 313 4.48 21.34 9.95
C ASP A 313 4.08 22.82 10.05
N LYS A 314 4.42 23.59 9.01
CA LYS A 314 4.08 25.02 8.89
C LYS A 314 2.62 25.34 9.20
N SER A 315 1.71 24.49 8.73
CA SER A 315 0.28 24.83 8.69
C SER A 315 -0.34 24.92 10.09
N SER A 316 0.01 23.99 10.97
CA SER A 316 -0.48 23.93 12.34
C SER A 316 0.20 24.99 13.20
N VAL A 317 1.52 25.17 13.04
CA VAL A 317 2.29 26.20 13.78
C VAL A 317 1.81 27.61 13.42
N ALA A 318 1.65 27.93 12.14
CA ALA A 318 1.16 29.24 11.71
C ALA A 318 -0.27 29.53 12.17
N ALA A 319 -1.14 28.51 12.26
CA ALA A 319 -2.48 28.64 12.83
C ALA A 319 -2.43 28.84 14.36
N GLN A 320 -1.53 28.16 15.06
CA GLN A 320 -1.33 28.34 16.50
C GLN A 320 -0.83 29.74 16.83
N LEU A 321 0.15 30.26 16.07
CA LEU A 321 0.63 31.63 16.23
C LEU A 321 -0.48 32.68 16.02
N ARG A 322 -1.44 32.42 15.10
CA ARG A 322 -2.62 33.29 14.93
C ARG A 322 -3.56 33.23 16.13
N LEU A 323 -3.78 32.04 16.70
CA LEU A 323 -4.57 31.85 17.92
C LEU A 323 -3.92 32.60 19.09
N LEU A 324 -2.61 32.43 19.30
CA LEU A 324 -1.86 33.14 20.33
C LEU A 324 -1.89 34.67 20.14
N ALA A 325 -1.79 35.16 18.91
CA ALA A 325 -1.94 36.58 18.62
C ALA A 325 -3.35 37.12 18.98
N ALA A 326 -4.39 36.30 18.83
CA ALA A 326 -5.74 36.66 19.25
C ALA A 326 -5.87 36.65 20.77
N VAL A 327 -5.31 35.63 21.44
CA VAL A 327 -5.27 35.53 22.91
C VAL A 327 -4.51 36.72 23.52
N ALA A 328 -3.37 37.12 22.96
CA ALA A 328 -2.61 38.28 23.45
C ALA A 328 -3.40 39.60 23.38
N ARG A 329 -4.29 39.74 22.39
CA ARG A 329 -5.18 40.91 22.28
C ARG A 329 -6.32 40.87 23.29
N ALA A 330 -6.91 39.70 23.51
CA ALA A 330 -8.03 39.51 24.44
C ALA A 330 -7.57 39.52 25.91
N HIS A 331 -6.37 39.00 26.18
CA HIS A 331 -5.80 38.80 27.51
C HIS A 331 -4.36 39.35 27.58
N PRO A 332 -4.15 40.67 27.66
CA PRO A 332 -2.81 41.28 27.61
C PRO A 332 -1.86 40.86 28.73
N ALA A 333 -2.38 40.34 29.84
CA ALA A 333 -1.58 39.87 30.99
C ALA A 333 -1.10 38.42 30.85
N ALA A 334 -1.54 37.68 29.82
CA ALA A 334 -1.17 36.29 29.63
C ALA A 334 0.26 36.15 29.10
N ALA A 335 0.99 35.12 29.55
CA ALA A 335 2.38 34.85 29.17
C ALA A 335 2.53 34.25 27.76
N VAL A 336 1.93 34.89 26.75
CA VAL A 336 1.91 34.43 25.36
C VAL A 336 3.31 34.39 24.74
N GLY A 337 4.20 35.30 25.15
CA GLY A 337 5.58 35.40 24.64
C GLY A 337 6.37 34.10 24.83
N ASP A 338 6.31 33.50 26.03
CA ASP A 338 7.06 32.29 26.37
C ASP A 338 6.62 31.06 25.56
N ALA A 339 5.33 30.99 25.21
CA ALA A 339 4.83 29.94 24.33
C ALA A 339 5.29 30.19 22.89
N ALA A 340 5.14 31.42 22.39
CA ALA A 340 5.48 31.79 21.01
C ALA A 340 6.97 31.62 20.68
N ALA A 341 7.86 31.77 21.67
CA ALA A 341 9.30 31.59 21.51
C ALA A 341 9.69 30.18 20.99
N VAL A 342 8.91 29.14 21.31
CA VAL A 342 9.15 27.77 20.82
C VAL A 342 9.22 27.69 19.30
N ALA A 343 8.47 28.53 18.58
CA ALA A 343 8.44 28.52 17.12
C ALA A 343 9.66 29.20 16.46
N LEU A 344 10.59 29.78 17.24
CA LEU A 344 11.83 30.35 16.70
C LEU A 344 12.82 29.28 16.24
N ASP A 345 12.72 28.06 16.77
CA ASP A 345 13.55 26.92 16.34
C ASP A 345 12.96 26.16 15.13
N HIS A 346 11.85 26.65 14.57
CA HIS A 346 11.18 25.98 13.46
C HIS A 346 12.08 25.97 12.20
N PRO A 347 12.14 24.86 11.42
CA PRO A 347 13.07 24.74 10.28
C PRO A 347 12.83 25.78 9.18
N ARG A 348 11.59 26.22 9.00
CA ARG A 348 11.23 27.21 7.97
C ARG A 348 11.36 28.66 8.45
N THR A 349 12.08 29.47 7.67
CA THR A 349 12.29 30.91 7.91
C THR A 349 10.98 31.70 8.02
N ASP A 350 9.99 31.40 7.17
CA ASP A 350 8.71 32.11 7.16
C ASP A 350 7.89 31.95 8.46
N VAL A 351 8.05 30.81 9.16
CA VAL A 351 7.44 30.57 10.48
C VAL A 351 8.22 31.31 11.58
N ARG A 352 9.55 31.27 11.53
CA ARG A 352 10.41 32.02 12.46
C ARG A 352 10.14 33.52 12.39
N GLU A 353 9.98 34.08 11.19
CA GLU A 353 9.60 35.48 10.97
C GLU A 353 8.22 35.79 11.58
N GLN A 354 7.23 34.90 11.42
CA GLN A 354 5.90 35.08 12.00
C GLN A 354 5.94 35.05 13.54
N ALA A 355 6.73 34.16 14.13
CA ALA A 355 6.93 34.07 15.57
C ALA A 355 7.63 35.33 16.10
N MET A 356 8.71 35.77 15.44
CA MET A 356 9.45 36.99 15.80
C MET A 356 8.57 38.25 15.70
N ALA A 357 7.74 38.35 14.66
CA ALA A 357 6.81 39.46 14.50
C ALA A 357 5.75 39.51 15.62
N LEU A 358 5.28 38.33 16.07
CA LEU A 358 4.38 38.25 17.23
C LEU A 358 5.11 38.70 18.50
N LEU A 359 6.31 38.18 18.78
CA LEU A 359 7.12 38.54 19.94
C LEU A 359 7.44 40.03 19.98
N ALA A 360 7.85 40.63 18.88
CA ALA A 360 8.13 42.06 18.80
C ALA A 360 6.90 42.93 19.16
N GLY A 361 5.70 42.44 18.91
CA GLY A 361 4.45 43.14 19.24
C GLY A 361 3.98 43.00 20.69
N ILE A 362 4.42 41.96 21.42
CA ILE A 362 3.89 41.62 22.76
C ILE A 362 4.97 41.55 23.86
N ALA A 363 6.22 41.28 23.50
CA ALA A 363 7.37 41.10 24.38
C ALA A 363 8.66 41.59 23.67
N PRO A 364 8.80 42.92 23.44
CA PRO A 364 9.89 43.49 22.64
C PRO A 364 11.28 43.22 23.23
N ASP A 365 11.41 43.16 24.55
CA ASP A 365 12.68 42.86 25.22
C ASP A 365 13.14 41.43 24.92
N LEU A 366 12.23 40.44 25.01
CA LEU A 366 12.50 39.05 24.66
C LEU A 366 12.85 38.88 23.17
N ALA A 367 12.20 39.63 22.27
CA ALA A 367 12.51 39.61 20.84
C ALA A 367 13.93 40.16 20.55
N SER A 368 14.35 41.19 21.27
CA SER A 368 15.69 41.78 21.13
C SER A 368 16.79 40.80 21.56
N ASP A 369 16.59 40.07 22.65
CA ASP A 369 17.57 39.10 23.17
C ASP A 369 17.78 37.88 22.25
N LEU A 370 16.75 37.52 21.47
CA LEU A 370 16.75 36.34 20.59
C LEU A 370 17.19 36.65 19.13
N ALA A 371 17.31 37.92 18.76
CA ALA A 371 17.71 38.39 17.43
C ALA A 371 19.16 38.03 16.98
N PRO A 372 20.19 37.92 17.85
CA PRO A 372 21.58 37.75 17.42
C PRO A 372 21.96 36.37 16.85
N GLY A 373 21.12 35.34 16.96
CA GLY A 373 21.46 33.95 16.57
C GLY A 373 21.37 33.62 15.07
N MET A 374 21.15 34.61 14.21
CA MET A 374 20.67 34.38 12.83
C MET A 374 21.64 34.77 11.69
N VAL A 375 22.96 34.95 11.88
CA VAL A 375 23.91 35.06 10.75
C VAL A 375 25.35 34.67 11.12
N ASP A 376 25.84 33.55 10.57
CA ASP A 376 27.06 33.40 9.73
C ASP A 376 27.35 31.89 9.60
N ALA A 377 26.75 31.25 8.59
CA ALA A 377 27.07 29.87 8.25
C ALA A 377 28.35 29.85 7.39
N ALA A 378 29.29 28.98 7.73
CA ALA A 378 30.49 28.76 6.92
C ALA A 378 30.11 28.45 5.46
N PRO A 379 30.94 28.86 4.46
CA PRO A 379 30.65 28.60 3.06
C PRO A 379 30.47 27.11 2.81
N PHE A 380 29.33 26.74 2.22
CA PHE A 380 28.99 25.37 1.94
C PHE A 380 30.03 24.72 1.03
N THR A 381 30.51 23.54 1.44
CA THR A 381 31.38 22.69 0.63
C THR A 381 30.72 21.34 0.48
N ALA A 382 30.46 20.92 -0.76
CA ALA A 382 29.88 19.60 -1.00
C ALA A 382 30.82 18.51 -0.45
N PRO A 383 30.31 17.55 0.33
CA PRO A 383 31.12 16.45 0.85
C PRO A 383 31.66 15.60 -0.30
N ALA A 384 32.82 14.98 -0.09
CA ALA A 384 33.40 14.07 -1.06
C ALA A 384 32.55 12.79 -1.18
N PRO A 385 32.40 12.19 -2.38
CA PRO A 385 31.67 10.95 -2.53
C PRO A 385 32.22 9.83 -1.67
N VAL A 386 31.34 9.12 -0.97
CA VAL A 386 31.66 7.96 -0.15
C VAL A 386 31.33 6.70 -0.93
N LEU A 387 32.29 5.79 -1.07
CA LEU A 387 32.03 4.50 -1.70
C LEU A 387 31.11 3.67 -0.80
N PRO A 388 30.07 3.02 -1.34
CA PRO A 388 29.25 2.12 -0.56
C PRO A 388 30.10 0.95 -0.04
N PRO A 389 29.76 0.37 1.12
CA PRO A 389 30.47 -0.78 1.66
C PRO A 389 30.44 -1.96 0.68
N GLU A 390 31.49 -2.80 0.73
CA GLU A 390 31.49 -4.03 -0.06
C GLU A 390 30.34 -4.95 0.40
N PRO A 391 29.57 -5.54 -0.54
CA PRO A 391 28.44 -6.37 -0.18
C PRO A 391 28.91 -7.67 0.47
N GLU A 392 28.14 -8.14 1.45
CA GLU A 392 28.43 -9.39 2.16
C GLU A 392 28.38 -10.60 1.22
N ARG A 393 29.23 -11.60 1.46
CA ARG A 393 29.23 -12.86 0.69
C ARG A 393 28.07 -13.76 1.13
N VAL A 394 27.38 -14.34 0.16
CA VAL A 394 26.28 -15.27 0.40
C VAL A 394 26.82 -16.66 0.69
N VAL A 395 26.34 -17.26 1.79
CA VAL A 395 26.71 -18.63 2.19
C VAL A 395 25.66 -19.62 1.64
N PRO A 396 26.03 -20.61 0.81
CA PRO A 396 25.10 -21.64 0.36
C PRO A 396 24.58 -22.49 1.53
N VAL A 397 23.36 -23.04 1.39
CA VAL A 397 22.81 -24.00 2.37
C VAL A 397 23.71 -25.25 2.46
N ALA A 398 24.11 -25.64 3.67
CA ALA A 398 25.09 -26.68 3.92
C ALA A 398 24.52 -28.09 3.73
N ASP A 399 23.27 -28.32 4.13
CA ASP A 399 22.65 -29.65 4.12
C ASP A 399 21.10 -29.60 4.00
N PRO A 400 20.42 -30.76 3.82
CA PRO A 400 18.97 -30.82 3.74
C PRO A 400 18.21 -30.32 4.97
N ASP A 401 18.77 -30.43 6.17
CA ASP A 401 18.09 -30.02 7.40
C ASP A 401 18.09 -28.48 7.51
N GLU A 402 19.22 -27.81 7.22
CA GLU A 402 19.25 -26.34 7.08
C GLU A 402 18.30 -25.85 5.97
N LEU A 403 18.20 -26.59 4.85
CA LEU A 403 17.22 -26.24 3.80
C LEU A 403 15.78 -26.31 4.33
N THR A 404 15.48 -27.26 5.20
CA THR A 404 14.15 -27.43 5.82
C THR A 404 13.84 -26.28 6.76
N GLU A 405 14.80 -25.88 7.59
CA GLU A 405 14.67 -24.71 8.47
C GLU A 405 14.43 -23.44 7.66
N LEU A 406 15.17 -23.26 6.55
CA LEU A 406 15.00 -22.12 5.65
C LEU A 406 13.63 -22.11 4.96
N PHE A 407 13.09 -23.26 4.56
CA PHE A 407 11.72 -23.37 4.07
C PHE A 407 10.70 -22.95 5.14
N LEU A 408 10.85 -23.42 6.37
CA LEU A 408 9.96 -23.07 7.47
C LEU A 408 9.98 -21.57 7.77
N GLN A 409 11.18 -20.97 7.81
CA GLN A 409 11.34 -19.52 7.99
C GLN A 409 10.61 -18.74 6.88
N LEU A 410 10.88 -19.08 5.61
CA LEU A 410 10.31 -18.38 4.46
C LEU A 410 8.81 -18.63 4.26
N ILE A 411 8.27 -19.72 4.82
CA ILE A 411 6.82 -19.96 4.84
C ILE A 411 6.11 -18.99 5.78
N GLU A 412 6.71 -18.67 6.92
CA GLU A 412 6.18 -17.65 7.83
C GLU A 412 6.30 -16.25 7.18
N GLU A 413 7.52 -15.86 6.78
CA GLU A 413 7.81 -14.56 6.18
C GLU A 413 8.91 -14.65 5.12
N ALA A 414 8.63 -14.20 3.90
CA ALA A 414 9.52 -14.31 2.73
C ALA A 414 10.10 -12.94 2.31
N ASP A 415 10.53 -12.13 3.27
CA ASP A 415 10.99 -10.77 3.08
C ASP A 415 12.42 -10.66 2.53
N ASP A 416 13.31 -11.60 2.87
CA ASP A 416 14.70 -11.64 2.37
C ASP A 416 14.81 -12.34 1.00
N PRO A 417 15.11 -11.60 -0.09
CA PRO A 417 15.30 -12.18 -1.41
C PRO A 417 16.51 -13.12 -1.52
N ILE A 418 17.57 -12.89 -0.71
CA ILE A 418 18.78 -13.72 -0.72
C ILE A 418 18.51 -15.06 -0.05
N ALA A 419 17.75 -15.09 1.04
CA ALA A 419 17.26 -16.35 1.63
C ALA A 419 16.49 -17.20 0.59
N VAL A 420 15.65 -16.57 -0.23
CA VAL A 420 14.94 -17.29 -1.30
C VAL A 420 15.92 -17.83 -2.35
N GLU A 421 16.95 -17.08 -2.78
CA GLU A 421 17.99 -17.58 -3.68
C GLU A 421 18.78 -18.77 -3.07
N ARG A 422 19.13 -18.69 -1.78
CA ARG A 422 19.78 -19.78 -1.04
C ARG A 422 18.90 -21.03 -1.02
N LEU A 423 17.60 -20.87 -0.84
CA LEU A 423 16.63 -21.96 -0.87
C LEU A 423 16.52 -22.59 -2.26
N LEU A 424 16.41 -21.80 -3.32
CA LEU A 424 16.37 -22.32 -4.70
C LEU A 424 17.64 -23.11 -5.05
N ASP A 425 18.80 -22.57 -4.66
CA ASP A 425 20.10 -23.24 -4.80
C ASP A 425 20.16 -24.56 -4.02
N GLY A 426 19.78 -24.55 -2.74
CA GLY A 426 19.74 -25.73 -1.89
C GLY A 426 18.80 -26.80 -2.43
N ALA A 427 17.59 -26.41 -2.86
CA ALA A 427 16.61 -27.34 -3.42
C ALA A 427 17.11 -28.03 -4.70
N LEU A 428 17.86 -27.33 -5.54
CA LEU A 428 18.51 -27.92 -6.73
C LEU A 428 19.61 -28.93 -6.35
N ARG A 429 20.46 -28.60 -5.37
CA ARG A 429 21.58 -29.44 -4.93
C ARG A 429 21.13 -30.68 -4.14
N PHE A 430 20.12 -30.51 -3.28
CA PHE A 430 19.63 -31.55 -2.36
C PHE A 430 18.34 -32.24 -2.83
N ALA A 431 17.96 -32.07 -4.10
CA ALA A 431 16.70 -32.61 -4.67
C ALA A 431 16.47 -34.12 -4.42
N THR A 432 17.54 -34.91 -4.32
CA THR A 432 17.50 -36.37 -4.11
C THR A 432 17.68 -36.80 -2.66
N GLN A 433 17.93 -35.85 -1.76
CA GLN A 433 18.11 -36.09 -0.33
C GLN A 433 16.82 -35.75 0.41
N ARG A 434 16.57 -36.41 1.54
CA ARG A 434 15.39 -36.16 2.38
C ARG A 434 15.86 -35.78 3.80
N PRO A 435 15.38 -34.67 4.36
CA PRO A 435 15.74 -34.21 5.70
C PRO A 435 15.04 -35.05 6.77
N ALA A 436 15.53 -34.99 8.00
CA ALA A 436 14.90 -35.67 9.14
C ALA A 436 13.52 -35.07 9.45
N ALA A 437 13.35 -33.76 9.23
CA ALA A 437 12.12 -33.02 9.50
C ALA A 437 11.14 -32.93 8.30
N ALA A 438 11.25 -33.82 7.31
CA ALA A 438 10.42 -33.78 6.09
C ALA A 438 8.90 -33.77 6.37
N GLU A 439 8.45 -34.59 7.33
CA GLU A 439 7.03 -34.64 7.71
C GLU A 439 6.53 -33.34 8.34
N VAL A 440 7.38 -32.63 9.08
CA VAL A 440 7.03 -31.36 9.72
C VAL A 440 6.79 -30.30 8.65
N LEU A 441 7.71 -30.20 7.69
CA LEU A 441 7.59 -29.26 6.57
C LEU A 441 6.36 -29.59 5.69
N LEU A 442 6.10 -30.87 5.39
CA LEU A 442 4.91 -31.25 4.62
C LEU A 442 3.60 -30.85 5.31
N ARG A 443 3.50 -31.06 6.64
CA ARG A 443 2.32 -30.61 7.40
C ARG A 443 2.15 -29.11 7.32
N ARG A 444 3.23 -28.34 7.43
CA ARG A 444 3.17 -26.89 7.31
C ARG A 444 2.74 -26.47 5.92
N VAL A 445 3.23 -27.12 4.86
CA VAL A 445 2.87 -26.82 3.46
C VAL A 445 1.39 -27.07 3.14
N ASP A 446 0.75 -28.02 3.83
CA ASP A 446 -0.68 -28.34 3.64
C ASP A 446 -1.63 -27.31 4.30
N ASP A 447 -1.11 -26.38 5.12
CA ASP A 447 -1.91 -25.29 5.68
C ASP A 447 -2.36 -24.29 4.59
N GLU A 448 -3.35 -23.45 4.93
CA GLU A 448 -3.85 -22.43 4.02
C GLU A 448 -2.89 -21.22 3.97
N HIS A 449 -2.31 -20.95 2.80
CA HIS A 449 -1.36 -19.85 2.60
C HIS A 449 -1.84 -18.85 1.55
N TYR A 450 -1.66 -17.57 1.87
CA TYR A 450 -1.99 -16.45 1.00
C TYR A 450 -0.73 -15.76 0.49
N GLY A 451 -0.66 -15.53 -0.82
CA GLY A 451 0.42 -14.82 -1.50
C GLY A 451 1.14 -15.67 -2.55
N ALA A 452 1.38 -15.11 -3.73
CA ALA A 452 1.81 -15.93 -4.87
C ALA A 452 3.20 -16.55 -4.68
N LEU A 453 4.17 -15.79 -4.13
CA LEU A 453 5.52 -16.34 -3.88
C LEU A 453 5.48 -17.46 -2.83
N LEU A 454 4.70 -17.27 -1.77
CA LEU A 454 4.57 -18.27 -0.71
C LEU A 454 3.96 -19.58 -1.23
N GLN A 455 2.92 -19.49 -2.06
CA GLN A 455 2.36 -20.65 -2.76
C GLN A 455 3.39 -21.33 -3.66
N VAL A 456 4.28 -20.57 -4.31
CA VAL A 456 5.38 -21.12 -5.09
C VAL A 456 6.38 -21.88 -4.21
N LEU A 457 6.77 -21.32 -3.06
CA LEU A 457 7.67 -21.96 -2.11
C LEU A 457 7.07 -23.26 -1.55
N CYS A 458 5.79 -23.24 -1.16
CA CYS A 458 5.06 -24.41 -0.71
C CYS A 458 5.04 -25.52 -1.79
N ALA A 459 4.73 -25.17 -3.03
CA ALA A 459 4.75 -26.11 -4.13
C ALA A 459 6.15 -26.64 -4.46
N LEU A 460 7.20 -25.83 -4.24
CA LEU A 460 8.59 -26.27 -4.37
C LEU A 460 8.98 -27.25 -3.25
N ALA A 461 8.58 -26.98 -2.01
CA ALA A 461 8.76 -27.91 -0.88
C ALA A 461 8.06 -29.25 -1.16
N SER A 462 6.81 -29.23 -1.61
CA SER A 462 6.10 -30.44 -2.02
C SER A 462 6.81 -31.16 -3.17
N ALA A 463 7.30 -30.42 -4.17
CA ALA A 463 8.06 -30.98 -5.28
C ALA A 463 9.38 -31.63 -4.85
N TRP A 464 10.02 -31.10 -3.81
CA TRP A 464 11.23 -31.65 -3.24
C TRP A 464 10.96 -32.91 -2.42
N LEU A 465 9.95 -32.88 -1.54
CA LEU A 465 9.71 -33.94 -0.54
C LEU A 465 8.82 -35.08 -1.03
N SER A 466 7.94 -34.87 -2.01
CA SER A 466 6.97 -35.89 -2.43
C SER A 466 7.62 -37.08 -3.16
N ASP A 467 7.20 -38.29 -2.78
CA ASP A 467 7.55 -39.54 -3.49
C ASP A 467 6.61 -39.80 -4.70
N ASP A 468 5.39 -39.26 -4.66
CA ASP A 468 4.42 -39.35 -5.76
C ASP A 468 4.65 -38.24 -6.81
N ARG A 469 5.43 -38.57 -7.85
CA ARG A 469 5.70 -37.68 -8.99
C ARG A 469 4.43 -37.27 -9.78
N SER A 470 3.30 -37.95 -9.56
CA SER A 470 2.00 -37.69 -10.20
C SER A 470 1.16 -36.66 -9.44
N ALA A 471 1.19 -36.66 -8.10
CA ALA A 471 0.52 -35.65 -7.27
C ALA A 471 1.11 -34.25 -7.49
N ALA A 472 2.44 -34.16 -7.67
CA ALA A 472 3.16 -32.92 -7.97
C ALA A 472 2.82 -32.29 -9.33
N ARG A 473 2.14 -33.01 -10.24
CA ARG A 473 1.64 -32.47 -11.53
C ARG A 473 0.37 -31.63 -11.38
N ARG A 474 -0.46 -31.88 -10.35
CA ARG A 474 -1.77 -31.20 -10.19
C ARG A 474 -1.65 -29.76 -9.69
N GLY A 475 -0.51 -29.38 -9.07
CA GLY A 475 -0.19 -28.00 -8.66
C GLY A 475 0.86 -27.30 -9.54
N ALA A 476 1.14 -27.80 -10.75
CA ALA A 476 2.38 -27.50 -11.48
C ALA A 476 2.46 -26.14 -12.20
N ASN A 477 1.45 -25.28 -12.06
CA ASN A 477 1.38 -23.97 -12.70
C ASN A 477 1.73 -22.88 -11.70
N LEU A 478 3.03 -22.72 -11.43
CA LEU A 478 3.59 -21.71 -10.54
C LEU A 478 3.63 -20.37 -11.28
N PHE A 479 2.71 -19.46 -10.98
CA PHE A 479 2.65 -18.13 -11.58
C PHE A 479 2.63 -17.06 -10.48
N LEU A 480 3.62 -16.17 -10.50
CA LEU A 480 3.66 -15.05 -9.54
C LEU A 480 2.66 -13.97 -9.94
N GLY A 481 1.94 -13.44 -8.95
CA GLY A 481 1.08 -12.27 -9.10
C GLY A 481 -0.24 -12.49 -9.84
N GLU A 482 -0.55 -13.71 -10.30
CA GLU A 482 -1.80 -14.02 -11.00
C GLU A 482 -2.75 -14.81 -10.10
N SER A 483 -3.67 -14.09 -9.46
CA SER A 483 -4.87 -14.69 -8.87
C SER A 483 -5.82 -15.09 -10.00
N GLY A 484 -5.61 -16.30 -10.51
CA GLY A 484 -6.60 -17.02 -11.31
C GLY A 484 -6.31 -17.11 -12.81
N TRP A 485 -6.24 -18.37 -13.27
CA TRP A 485 -6.66 -18.81 -14.60
C TRP A 485 -5.82 -18.33 -15.80
N LEU A 486 -4.59 -18.82 -15.91
CA LEU A 486 -3.97 -19.01 -17.23
C LEU A 486 -3.88 -20.50 -17.57
N ASP A 487 -4.69 -20.93 -18.53
CA ASP A 487 -4.53 -22.19 -19.26
C ASP A 487 -3.30 -22.17 -20.20
N ARG A 488 -2.50 -21.10 -20.20
CA ARG A 488 -1.42 -20.85 -21.17
C ARG A 488 -0.13 -20.36 -20.51
N ARG A 489 1.00 -20.87 -20.99
CA ARG A 489 2.34 -20.38 -20.64
C ARG A 489 2.48 -18.91 -21.09
N PRO A 490 2.83 -17.97 -20.21
CA PRO A 490 3.02 -16.58 -20.59
C PRO A 490 4.23 -16.46 -21.51
N PRO A 491 4.18 -15.62 -22.57
CA PRO A 491 5.37 -15.27 -23.33
C PRO A 491 6.38 -14.57 -22.42
N SER A 492 7.69 -14.81 -22.58
CA SER A 492 8.74 -14.15 -21.79
C SER A 492 8.96 -12.71 -22.27
N ARG A 493 8.16 -11.75 -21.77
CA ARG A 493 8.26 -10.33 -22.20
C ARG A 493 8.46 -9.35 -21.04
N SER A 494 8.15 -9.77 -19.81
CA SER A 494 8.31 -8.96 -18.60
C SER A 494 9.22 -9.62 -17.55
N LEU A 495 9.63 -8.82 -16.58
CA LEU A 495 10.40 -9.23 -15.41
C LEU A 495 9.70 -10.37 -14.62
N MET A 496 8.43 -10.19 -14.25
CA MET A 496 7.68 -11.15 -13.43
C MET A 496 7.37 -12.46 -14.17
N GLU A 497 7.16 -12.40 -15.48
CA GLU A 497 7.01 -13.61 -16.30
C GLU A 497 8.30 -14.40 -16.36
N THR A 498 9.44 -13.72 -16.53
CA THR A 498 10.76 -14.37 -16.56
C THR A 498 11.07 -15.02 -15.20
N LEU A 499 10.74 -14.35 -14.10
CA LEU A 499 10.85 -14.92 -12.76
C LEU A 499 9.94 -16.16 -12.58
N SER A 500 8.69 -16.07 -13.04
CA SER A 500 7.75 -17.20 -12.99
C SER A 500 8.25 -18.41 -13.80
N LEU A 501 8.76 -18.17 -15.01
CA LEU A 501 9.33 -19.21 -15.86
C LEU A 501 10.55 -19.87 -15.22
N ARG A 502 11.42 -19.08 -14.58
CA ARG A 502 12.56 -19.58 -13.81
C ARG A 502 12.09 -20.48 -12.67
N LEU A 503 11.17 -20.03 -11.83
CA LEU A 503 10.66 -20.80 -10.68
C LEU A 503 10.01 -22.11 -11.11
N GLN A 504 9.28 -22.11 -12.23
CA GLN A 504 8.75 -23.33 -12.84
C GLN A 504 9.85 -24.29 -13.31
N ALA A 505 10.92 -23.76 -13.91
CA ALA A 505 12.03 -24.54 -14.40
C ALA A 505 12.83 -25.17 -13.24
N VAL A 506 13.07 -24.41 -12.17
CA VAL A 506 13.67 -24.90 -10.92
C VAL A 506 12.81 -26.00 -10.30
N SER A 507 11.51 -25.76 -10.09
CA SER A 507 10.57 -26.76 -9.57
C SER A 507 10.57 -28.05 -10.40
N ARG A 508 10.61 -27.93 -11.74
CA ARG A 508 10.75 -29.08 -12.63
C ARG A 508 12.07 -29.82 -12.44
N ALA A 509 13.19 -29.11 -12.35
CA ALA A 509 14.50 -29.70 -12.13
C ALA A 509 14.55 -30.48 -10.81
N VAL A 510 14.04 -29.90 -9.72
CA VAL A 510 13.95 -30.54 -8.40
C VAL A 510 13.17 -31.86 -8.48
N ARG A 511 11.98 -31.87 -9.12
CA ARG A 511 11.19 -33.12 -9.32
C ARG A 511 11.92 -34.21 -10.10
N THR A 512 12.84 -33.82 -10.98
CA THR A 512 13.60 -34.75 -11.83
C THR A 512 14.95 -35.16 -11.25
N GLY A 513 15.23 -34.81 -9.99
CA GLY A 513 16.46 -35.20 -9.29
C GLY A 513 17.51 -34.09 -9.17
N GLY A 514 17.12 -32.83 -9.42
CA GLY A 514 17.96 -31.66 -9.27
C GLY A 514 18.65 -31.22 -10.57
N ALA A 515 19.44 -30.15 -10.46
CA ALA A 515 20.31 -29.66 -11.52
C ALA A 515 21.53 -28.94 -10.90
N PRO A 516 22.63 -28.71 -11.66
CA PRO A 516 23.72 -27.88 -11.18
C PRO A 516 23.23 -26.46 -10.89
N SER A 517 23.52 -25.97 -9.69
CA SER A 517 23.25 -24.59 -9.32
C SER A 517 24.35 -23.66 -9.85
N VAL A 518 23.93 -22.68 -10.64
CA VAL A 518 24.84 -21.70 -11.28
C VAL A 518 24.45 -20.26 -10.98
N ALA A 519 23.21 -20.02 -10.54
CA ALA A 519 22.66 -18.68 -10.38
C ALA A 519 22.81 -18.09 -8.98
N LEU A 520 23.10 -18.88 -7.92
CA LEU A 520 23.21 -18.34 -6.55
C LEU A 520 24.12 -17.09 -6.52
N PRO A 521 23.69 -15.93 -6.01
CA PRO A 521 24.58 -14.77 -5.92
C PRO A 521 25.86 -15.09 -5.13
N THR A 522 26.98 -14.49 -5.52
CA THR A 522 28.18 -14.48 -4.66
C THR A 522 28.00 -13.49 -3.52
N TYR A 523 27.34 -12.37 -3.80
CA TYR A 523 27.16 -11.27 -2.86
C TYR A 523 25.68 -10.92 -2.65
N ALA A 524 25.37 -10.33 -1.49
CA ALA A 524 24.01 -9.98 -1.09
C ALA A 524 23.34 -8.92 -1.98
N ASP A 525 24.10 -8.20 -2.80
CA ASP A 525 23.58 -7.29 -3.83
C ASP A 525 23.04 -8.03 -5.08
N GLY A 526 23.07 -9.36 -5.10
CA GLY A 526 22.65 -10.20 -6.22
C GLY A 526 23.74 -10.45 -7.24
N SER A 527 24.94 -9.88 -7.09
CA SER A 527 26.03 -10.06 -8.04
C SER A 527 26.77 -11.39 -7.87
N ILE A 528 27.40 -11.85 -8.95
CA ILE A 528 28.25 -13.05 -8.98
C ILE A 528 29.67 -12.63 -9.38
N ASP A 529 30.67 -13.14 -8.64
CA ASP A 529 32.07 -12.99 -9.06
C ASP A 529 32.36 -13.91 -10.27
N PRO A 530 33.03 -13.41 -11.33
CA PRO A 530 33.37 -14.21 -12.50
C PRO A 530 34.09 -15.52 -12.19
N ALA A 531 34.95 -15.54 -11.16
CA ALA A 531 35.68 -16.74 -10.76
C ALA A 531 34.73 -17.81 -10.18
N ASP A 532 33.82 -17.40 -9.30
CA ASP A 532 32.80 -18.28 -8.71
C ASP A 532 31.88 -18.86 -9.81
N LEU A 533 31.47 -18.05 -10.80
CA LEU A 533 30.68 -18.54 -11.93
C LEU A 533 31.46 -19.56 -12.77
N SER A 534 32.72 -19.28 -13.06
CA SER A 534 33.60 -20.16 -13.83
C SER A 534 33.78 -21.51 -13.14
N GLU A 535 33.98 -21.51 -11.82
CA GLU A 535 34.10 -22.72 -11.01
C GLU A 535 32.81 -23.55 -11.06
N ARG A 536 31.64 -22.92 -10.85
CA ARG A 536 30.33 -23.60 -10.91
C ARG A 536 30.05 -24.20 -12.28
N LEU A 537 30.47 -23.52 -13.35
CA LEU A 537 30.31 -24.01 -14.72
C LEU A 537 31.27 -25.18 -15.04
N ALA A 538 32.44 -25.24 -14.39
CA ALA A 538 33.43 -26.30 -14.56
C ALA A 538 33.17 -27.55 -13.68
N GLY A 539 32.43 -27.42 -12.59
CA GLY A 539 32.20 -28.47 -11.59
C GLY A 539 31.52 -29.76 -12.13
N PRO A 540 31.62 -30.88 -11.37
CA PRO A 540 31.07 -32.17 -11.75
C PRO A 540 29.53 -32.11 -11.92
N ARG A 541 29.05 -32.40 -13.14
CA ARG A 541 27.65 -32.20 -13.50
C ARG A 541 26.78 -33.44 -13.21
N ARG A 542 25.84 -33.32 -12.28
CA ARG A 542 24.63 -34.17 -12.25
C ARG A 542 23.53 -33.47 -13.06
N GLY A 543 23.42 -33.80 -14.36
CA GLY A 543 22.39 -33.24 -15.23
C GLY A 543 22.75 -31.91 -15.91
N ARG A 544 21.76 -31.26 -16.54
CA ARG A 544 21.92 -29.98 -17.23
C ARG A 544 21.45 -28.84 -16.33
N PRO A 545 22.19 -27.71 -16.23
CA PRO A 545 21.69 -26.52 -15.55
C PRO A 545 20.38 -26.02 -16.15
N VAL A 546 19.57 -25.37 -15.32
CA VAL A 546 18.34 -24.70 -15.77
C VAL A 546 18.73 -23.58 -16.76
N PRO A 547 18.15 -23.53 -17.98
CA PRO A 547 18.49 -22.50 -18.98
C PRO A 547 18.28 -21.07 -18.46
N GLU A 548 17.20 -20.84 -17.72
CA GLU A 548 16.87 -19.55 -17.10
C GLU A 548 17.93 -19.15 -16.05
N ASP A 549 18.44 -20.10 -15.25
CA ASP A 549 19.51 -19.84 -14.28
C ASP A 549 20.87 -19.58 -14.95
N LEU A 550 21.19 -20.23 -16.07
CA LEU A 550 22.41 -19.92 -16.83
C LEU A 550 22.41 -18.49 -17.35
N ALA A 551 21.28 -18.04 -17.90
CA ALA A 551 21.12 -16.68 -18.36
C ALA A 551 21.17 -15.66 -17.22
N LEU A 552 20.49 -15.98 -16.11
CA LEU A 552 20.50 -15.15 -14.92
C LEU A 552 21.90 -15.02 -14.30
N ALA A 553 22.66 -16.12 -14.27
CA ALA A 553 24.03 -16.11 -13.76
C ALA A 553 24.92 -15.14 -14.55
N VAL A 554 24.74 -15.06 -15.88
CA VAL A 554 25.46 -14.08 -16.73
C VAL A 554 25.03 -12.64 -16.42
N LEU A 555 23.72 -12.39 -16.22
CA LEU A 555 23.20 -11.06 -15.86
C LEU A 555 23.67 -10.58 -14.47
N ARG A 556 24.06 -11.50 -13.59
CA ARG A 556 24.59 -11.20 -12.25
C ARG A 556 26.09 -10.87 -12.24
N VAL A 557 26.82 -11.19 -13.31
CA VAL A 557 28.22 -10.77 -13.47
C VAL A 557 28.26 -9.33 -13.97
N HIS A 558 29.12 -8.50 -13.40
CA HIS A 558 29.29 -7.12 -13.84
C HIS A 558 29.65 -7.07 -15.33
N PRO A 559 29.01 -6.23 -16.18
CA PRO A 559 29.22 -6.21 -17.62
C PRO A 559 30.70 -6.10 -18.06
N ASP A 560 31.48 -5.29 -17.35
CA ASP A 560 32.91 -5.09 -17.65
C ASP A 560 33.81 -6.28 -17.29
N ARG A 561 33.32 -7.20 -16.45
CA ARG A 561 34.05 -8.39 -16.00
C ARG A 561 33.61 -9.67 -16.71
N LEU A 562 32.74 -9.56 -17.73
CA LEU A 562 32.23 -10.73 -18.45
C LEU A 562 33.32 -11.52 -19.21
N ASP A 563 34.43 -10.87 -19.61
CA ASP A 563 35.57 -11.56 -20.26
C ASP A 563 36.33 -12.49 -19.30
N GLU A 564 36.19 -12.29 -17.99
CA GLU A 564 36.83 -13.12 -16.97
C GLU A 564 36.10 -14.46 -16.78
N VAL A 565 34.88 -14.60 -17.31
CA VAL A 565 34.07 -15.83 -17.18
C VAL A 565 34.59 -16.92 -18.12
N SER A 566 35.13 -17.99 -17.55
CA SER A 566 35.59 -19.15 -18.29
C SER A 566 34.49 -20.20 -18.44
N VAL A 567 34.22 -20.58 -19.68
CA VAL A 567 33.31 -21.67 -20.03
C VAL A 567 34.04 -22.75 -20.83
N GLY A 568 33.86 -24.01 -20.43
CA GLY A 568 34.30 -25.16 -21.21
C GLY A 568 33.56 -25.29 -22.55
N ARG A 569 33.68 -26.43 -23.25
CA ARG A 569 32.93 -26.68 -24.49
C ARG A 569 31.57 -27.34 -24.19
N GLY A 570 30.55 -27.08 -25.01
CA GLY A 570 29.26 -27.79 -24.97
C GLY A 570 28.02 -26.90 -25.05
N TRP A 571 26.88 -27.43 -24.61
CA TRP A 571 25.59 -26.74 -24.67
C TRP A 571 25.51 -25.52 -23.74
N ALA A 572 25.98 -25.65 -22.49
CA ALA A 572 25.99 -24.55 -21.53
C ALA A 572 26.84 -23.38 -22.03
N ALA A 573 28.00 -23.67 -22.63
CA ALA A 573 28.88 -22.66 -23.23
C ALA A 573 28.21 -21.87 -24.36
N ARG A 574 27.36 -22.51 -25.16
CA ARG A 574 26.58 -21.83 -26.21
C ARG A 574 25.54 -20.89 -25.62
N ILE A 575 24.89 -21.27 -24.52
CA ILE A 575 23.93 -20.40 -23.84
C ILE A 575 24.64 -19.22 -23.18
N VAL A 576 25.74 -19.47 -22.47
CA VAL A 576 26.54 -18.42 -21.83
C VAL A 576 27.11 -17.46 -22.87
N ALA A 577 27.72 -17.96 -23.95
CA ALA A 577 28.23 -17.12 -25.02
C ALA A 577 27.14 -16.24 -25.63
N ARG A 578 25.95 -16.81 -25.89
CA ARG A 578 24.80 -16.06 -26.39
C ARG A 578 24.35 -14.98 -25.39
N ALA A 579 24.22 -15.32 -24.11
CA ALA A 579 23.85 -14.39 -23.06
C ALA A 579 24.87 -13.24 -22.93
N VAL A 580 26.18 -13.54 -22.97
CA VAL A 580 27.25 -12.54 -22.96
C VAL A 580 27.13 -11.60 -24.17
N THR A 581 26.90 -12.14 -25.37
CA THR A 581 26.66 -11.31 -26.56
C THR A 581 25.44 -10.41 -26.38
N GLU A 582 24.32 -10.95 -25.90
CA GLU A 582 23.10 -10.17 -25.66
C GLU A 582 23.31 -9.05 -24.63
N VAL A 583 24.05 -9.29 -23.54
CA VAL A 583 24.40 -8.25 -22.54
C VAL A 583 25.33 -7.19 -23.13
N ARG A 584 26.31 -7.57 -23.95
CA ARG A 584 27.25 -6.62 -24.58
C ARG A 584 26.58 -5.71 -25.60
N GLU A 585 25.66 -6.29 -26.37
CA GLU A 585 24.89 -5.57 -27.40
C GLU A 585 23.77 -4.71 -26.80
N ALA A 586 23.43 -4.91 -25.52
CA ALA A 586 22.45 -4.08 -24.83
C ALA A 586 23.01 -2.67 -24.62
N ARG A 587 22.58 -1.76 -25.51
CA ARG A 587 22.85 -0.33 -25.50
C ARG A 587 21.52 0.39 -25.70
N PRO A 588 20.68 0.47 -24.65
CA PRO A 588 19.32 0.93 -24.81
C PRO A 588 19.30 2.41 -25.22
N VAL A 589 18.34 2.75 -26.07
CA VAL A 589 18.00 4.13 -26.39
C VAL A 589 16.60 4.36 -25.87
N TRP A 590 16.52 4.94 -24.67
CA TRP A 590 15.27 5.10 -23.95
C TRP A 590 14.40 6.17 -24.59
N GLU A 591 13.15 5.80 -24.83
CA GLU A 591 12.10 6.71 -25.23
C GLU A 591 10.95 6.57 -24.24
N ARG A 592 10.57 7.70 -23.65
CA ARG A 592 9.40 7.78 -22.78
C ARG A 592 8.14 7.55 -23.61
N VAL A 593 7.26 6.69 -23.09
CA VAL A 593 5.96 6.39 -23.68
C VAL A 593 4.90 6.68 -22.62
N ALA A 594 3.94 7.54 -22.97
CA ALA A 594 2.76 7.79 -22.17
C ALA A 594 1.52 7.31 -22.94
N ASP A 595 0.63 6.58 -22.27
CA ASP A 595 -0.63 6.11 -22.84
C ASP A 595 -1.69 5.96 -21.74
N VAL A 596 -2.96 5.92 -22.13
CA VAL A 596 -4.07 5.66 -21.20
C VAL A 596 -4.42 4.18 -21.29
N VAL A 597 -4.17 3.44 -20.22
CA VAL A 597 -4.41 1.98 -20.22
C VAL A 597 -5.81 1.68 -19.65
N PRO A 598 -6.67 0.98 -20.40
CA PRO A 598 -7.95 0.51 -19.88
C PRO A 598 -7.73 -0.55 -18.80
N GLN A 599 -8.59 -0.54 -17.77
CA GLN A 599 -8.49 -1.46 -16.65
C GLN A 599 -9.21 -2.79 -16.93
N ARG A 600 -8.85 -3.87 -16.21
CA ARG A 600 -9.43 -5.23 -16.36
C ARG A 600 -10.91 -5.22 -16.09
N TYR A 601 -11.34 -4.37 -15.17
CA TYR A 601 -12.74 -4.25 -14.84
C TYR A 601 -13.33 -2.93 -15.34
N PRO A 602 -14.52 -2.94 -15.97
CA PRO A 602 -15.18 -1.75 -16.50
C PRO A 602 -15.47 -0.65 -15.45
N PHE A 603 -15.39 -0.99 -14.16
CA PHE A 603 -15.62 -0.07 -13.05
C PHE A 603 -14.39 0.69 -12.57
N GLN A 604 -13.21 0.31 -13.03
CA GLN A 604 -11.96 0.98 -12.66
C GLN A 604 -11.67 2.07 -13.68
N GLN A 605 -11.29 3.26 -13.21
CA GLN A 605 -10.95 4.35 -14.11
C GLN A 605 -9.68 4.02 -14.90
N PRO A 606 -9.61 4.36 -16.19
CA PRO A 606 -8.38 4.25 -16.97
C PRO A 606 -7.23 4.97 -16.25
N VAL A 607 -6.04 4.37 -16.28
CA VAL A 607 -4.86 4.92 -15.60
C VAL A 607 -3.92 5.48 -16.65
N ALA A 608 -3.52 6.74 -16.47
CA ALA A 608 -2.42 7.31 -17.24
C ALA A 608 -1.14 6.53 -16.89
N MET A 609 -0.57 5.87 -17.88
CA MET A 609 0.61 5.04 -17.73
C MET A 609 1.80 5.76 -18.36
N VAL A 610 2.90 5.81 -17.61
CA VAL A 610 4.20 6.26 -18.11
C VAL A 610 5.16 5.08 -18.00
N THR A 611 5.84 4.78 -19.10
CA THR A 611 6.82 3.70 -19.17
C THR A 611 7.92 4.08 -20.17
N PHE A 612 8.95 3.25 -20.27
CA PHE A 612 10.05 3.44 -21.21
C PHE A 612 10.10 2.30 -22.21
N ARG A 613 10.24 2.65 -23.49
CA ARG A 613 10.61 1.70 -24.54
C ARG A 613 12.08 1.88 -24.91
N ASP A 614 12.73 0.78 -25.20
CA ASP A 614 14.05 0.79 -25.84
C ASP A 614 13.89 0.73 -27.36
N ARG A 615 14.33 1.79 -28.05
CA ARG A 615 14.30 1.87 -29.53
C ARG A 615 15.38 1.03 -30.21
N ALA A 616 16.46 0.72 -29.51
CA ALA A 616 17.58 -0.07 -30.04
C ALA A 616 17.30 -1.58 -30.01
N SER A 617 16.32 -2.02 -29.23
CA SER A 617 15.86 -3.41 -29.17
C SER A 617 15.44 -3.96 -30.55
N GLY A 618 16.18 -4.97 -31.05
CA GLY A 618 15.90 -5.67 -32.30
C GLY A 618 14.66 -6.58 -32.26
N VAL A 619 14.02 -6.81 -33.41
CA VAL A 619 12.87 -7.71 -33.55
C VAL A 619 13.33 -9.18 -33.54
N GLY A 620 12.66 -10.04 -32.78
CA GLY A 620 12.84 -11.51 -32.85
C GLY A 620 13.96 -12.10 -31.98
N ARG A 621 14.50 -11.35 -31.01
CA ARG A 621 15.39 -11.94 -29.99
C ARG A 621 14.56 -12.73 -28.98
N GLU A 622 14.80 -14.04 -28.88
CA GLU A 622 14.07 -14.95 -27.98
C GLU A 622 14.97 -15.53 -26.89
N GLY A 623 14.62 -15.37 -25.60
CA GLY A 623 15.36 -15.98 -24.50
C GLY A 623 15.28 -15.15 -23.21
N PRO A 624 15.70 -15.69 -22.06
CA PRO A 624 15.60 -15.02 -20.76
C PRO A 624 16.40 -13.69 -20.68
N VAL A 625 17.61 -13.61 -21.26
CA VAL A 625 18.37 -12.35 -21.29
C VAL A 625 17.68 -11.32 -22.18
N ALA A 626 17.36 -11.70 -23.43
CA ALA A 626 16.58 -10.85 -24.32
C ALA A 626 15.24 -10.38 -23.71
N ALA A 627 14.51 -11.23 -22.98
CA ALA A 627 13.26 -10.85 -22.31
C ALA A 627 13.44 -9.78 -21.23
N LEU A 628 14.59 -9.76 -20.57
CA LEU A 628 14.90 -8.80 -19.51
C LEU A 628 15.54 -7.52 -20.05
N LEU A 629 16.37 -7.61 -21.10
CA LEU A 629 17.09 -6.47 -21.66
C LEU A 629 16.41 -5.86 -22.89
N SER A 630 15.37 -6.47 -23.45
CA SER A 630 14.61 -5.90 -24.58
C SER A 630 13.31 -5.25 -24.10
N ARG A 631 13.14 -3.95 -24.34
CA ARG A 631 11.93 -3.18 -23.94
C ARG A 631 11.24 -2.51 -25.11
N ARG A 632 11.03 -3.20 -26.23
CA ARG A 632 10.48 -2.57 -27.46
C ARG A 632 9.00 -2.20 -27.37
N HIS A 633 8.19 -3.06 -26.74
CA HIS A 633 6.72 -2.92 -26.68
C HIS A 633 6.23 -2.93 -25.23
N PRO A 634 6.66 -1.96 -24.40
CA PRO A 634 6.40 -1.99 -22.97
C PRO A 634 4.91 -1.95 -22.63
N LEU A 635 4.08 -1.36 -23.49
CA LEU A 635 2.63 -1.29 -23.30
C LEU A 635 1.89 -2.61 -23.60
N ASP A 636 2.48 -3.51 -24.38
CA ASP A 636 1.90 -4.85 -24.60
C ASP A 636 1.92 -5.67 -23.30
N ASP A 637 2.87 -5.41 -22.42
CA ASP A 637 2.94 -6.01 -21.09
C ASP A 637 1.90 -5.45 -20.14
N VAL A 638 1.38 -4.26 -20.43
CA VAL A 638 0.48 -3.50 -19.55
C VAL A 638 -0.98 -3.63 -20.00
N ARG A 639 -1.24 -3.93 -21.27
CA ARG A 639 -2.59 -4.15 -21.83
C ARG A 639 -3.10 -5.56 -21.48
N GLY A 640 -4.07 -5.66 -20.57
CA GLY A 640 -4.78 -6.90 -20.20
C GLY A 640 -4.74 -7.25 -18.69
N ASP A 641 -4.82 -8.54 -18.36
CA ASP A 641 -4.76 -9.06 -16.98
C ASP A 641 -3.42 -8.76 -16.28
N ARG A 642 -2.39 -8.36 -17.04
CA ARG A 642 -1.00 -8.16 -16.59
C ARG A 642 -0.77 -6.90 -15.76
N LEU A 643 -1.46 -5.79 -16.03
CA LEU A 643 -1.46 -4.61 -15.13
C LEU A 643 -2.01 -4.97 -13.74
N HIS A 644 -2.81 -6.04 -13.66
CA HIS A 644 -3.45 -6.48 -12.43
C HIS A 644 -2.59 -7.51 -11.69
N GLN A 645 -1.40 -7.83 -12.22
CA GLN A 645 -0.42 -8.66 -11.52
C GLN A 645 -0.07 -8.01 -10.18
N GLY A 646 -0.21 -8.79 -9.11
CA GLY A 646 0.03 -8.32 -7.75
C GLY A 646 -1.05 -7.41 -7.16
N LEU A 647 -2.08 -7.01 -7.92
CA LEU A 647 -3.13 -6.08 -7.44
C LEU A 647 -3.90 -6.62 -6.23
N TYR A 648 -4.18 -7.92 -6.24
CA TYR A 648 -4.90 -8.61 -5.18
C TYR A 648 -4.00 -9.51 -4.34
N ASP A 649 -2.71 -9.56 -4.67
CA ASP A 649 -1.74 -10.36 -3.92
C ASP A 649 -1.34 -9.60 -2.66
N SER A 650 -1.52 -10.24 -1.50
CA SER A 650 -1.19 -9.64 -0.23
C SER A 650 0.31 -9.49 0.02
N ARG A 651 1.12 -10.30 -0.68
CA ARG A 651 2.58 -10.44 -0.49
C ARG A 651 3.34 -10.29 -1.81
N PHE A 652 2.89 -9.37 -2.67
CA PHE A 652 3.57 -9.10 -3.95
C PHE A 652 4.93 -8.41 -3.77
N GLU A 653 5.10 -7.68 -2.66
CA GLU A 653 6.34 -6.97 -2.31
C GLU A 653 7.53 -7.94 -2.26
N GLN A 654 7.34 -9.11 -1.63
CA GLN A 654 8.33 -10.20 -1.57
C GLN A 654 8.71 -10.72 -2.96
N ALA A 655 7.73 -10.86 -3.87
CA ALA A 655 7.97 -11.30 -5.25
C ALA A 655 8.76 -10.25 -6.05
N LEU A 656 8.48 -8.96 -5.86
CA LEU A 656 9.27 -7.87 -6.44
C LEU A 656 10.68 -7.80 -5.85
N GLY A 657 10.82 -8.02 -4.55
CA GLY A 657 12.12 -8.15 -3.87
C GLY A 657 13.01 -9.18 -4.55
N LEU A 658 12.50 -10.39 -4.77
CA LEU A 658 13.20 -11.44 -5.53
C LEU A 658 13.53 -11.03 -6.97
N ALA A 659 12.61 -10.33 -7.65
CA ALA A 659 12.80 -9.88 -9.02
C ALA A 659 13.94 -8.86 -9.17
N THR A 660 14.23 -8.07 -8.12
CA THR A 660 15.34 -7.09 -8.15
C THR A 660 16.70 -7.75 -8.38
N LEU A 661 16.90 -8.96 -7.84
CA LEU A 661 18.14 -9.72 -7.97
C LEU A 661 18.39 -10.27 -9.38
N MET A 662 17.46 -10.05 -10.33
CA MET A 662 17.63 -10.47 -11.71
C MET A 662 18.40 -9.48 -12.58
N LEU A 663 18.46 -8.21 -12.16
CA LEU A 663 19.08 -7.11 -12.90
C LEU A 663 19.98 -6.23 -12.02
N PRO A 664 20.92 -6.81 -11.22
CA PRO A 664 21.70 -6.05 -10.25
C PRO A 664 22.58 -4.96 -10.88
N HIS A 665 23.00 -5.14 -12.15
CA HIS A 665 23.83 -4.19 -12.89
C HIS A 665 23.07 -3.41 -13.97
N HIS A 666 21.73 -3.51 -14.00
CA HIS A 666 20.90 -2.92 -15.05
C HIS A 666 19.73 -2.12 -14.46
N PRO A 667 20.00 -1.07 -13.66
CA PRO A 667 18.98 -0.33 -12.92
C PRO A 667 17.92 0.31 -13.82
N ASP A 668 18.30 0.81 -15.00
CA ASP A 668 17.34 1.38 -15.96
C ASP A 668 16.41 0.35 -16.59
N HIS A 669 16.89 -0.87 -16.85
CA HIS A 669 16.03 -1.95 -17.33
C HIS A 669 15.06 -2.38 -16.23
N LEU A 670 15.56 -2.52 -14.99
CA LEU A 670 14.72 -2.81 -13.83
C LEU A 670 13.64 -1.74 -13.68
N ALA A 671 14.03 -0.46 -13.68
CA ALA A 671 13.11 0.67 -13.64
C ALA A 671 12.08 0.60 -14.79
N ALA A 672 12.50 0.39 -16.03
CA ALA A 672 11.61 0.30 -17.18
C ALA A 672 10.61 -0.88 -17.13
N HIS A 673 10.96 -1.99 -16.46
CA HIS A 673 10.05 -3.11 -16.22
C HIS A 673 9.01 -2.81 -15.13
N VAL A 674 9.41 -2.10 -14.08
CA VAL A 674 8.58 -1.91 -12.88
C VAL A 674 7.76 -0.61 -12.85
N HIS A 675 7.93 0.27 -13.85
CA HIS A 675 7.12 1.48 -14.03
C HIS A 675 5.60 1.27 -13.85
N PRO A 676 4.99 0.19 -14.39
CA PRO A 676 3.56 -0.07 -14.19
C PRO A 676 3.17 -0.22 -12.71
N PHE A 677 4.05 -0.80 -11.88
CA PHE A 677 3.81 -0.97 -10.45
C PHE A 677 3.99 0.34 -9.69
N LEU A 678 4.97 1.17 -10.07
CA LEU A 678 5.20 2.49 -9.47
C LEU A 678 4.04 3.46 -9.72
N VAL A 679 3.51 3.50 -10.94
CA VAL A 679 2.33 4.32 -11.29
C VAL A 679 1.12 3.91 -10.46
N ARG A 680 0.95 2.62 -10.17
CA ARG A 680 -0.14 2.11 -9.34
C ARG A 680 0.01 2.56 -7.88
N ASP A 681 1.23 2.58 -7.34
CA ASP A 681 1.52 2.98 -5.97
C ASP A 681 1.23 4.50 -5.72
N LEU A 682 1.01 5.29 -6.78
CA LEU A 682 0.49 6.67 -6.67
C LEU A 682 -0.96 6.73 -6.16
N ALA A 683 -1.76 5.69 -6.41
CA ALA A 683 -3.19 5.66 -6.10
C ALA A 683 -3.54 4.81 -4.87
N ARG A 684 -2.69 3.85 -4.48
CA ARG A 684 -2.97 2.85 -3.43
C ARG A 684 -2.12 3.10 -2.19
N ASP A 685 -2.72 2.91 -1.01
CA ASP A 685 -2.02 3.04 0.28
C ASP A 685 -1.43 1.69 0.72
N ARG A 686 -0.64 1.11 -0.19
CA ARG A 686 0.02 -0.18 -0.02
C ARG A 686 1.28 -0.18 -0.88
N ALA A 687 2.41 0.20 -0.30
CA ALA A 687 3.70 0.10 -0.96
C ALA A 687 3.99 -1.38 -1.22
N GLN A 688 4.12 -1.73 -2.50
CA GLN A 688 4.66 -3.03 -2.91
C GLN A 688 6.03 -2.86 -3.57
N THR A 689 6.44 -1.62 -3.85
CA THR A 689 7.68 -1.29 -4.57
C THR A 689 8.83 -0.89 -3.65
N VAL A 690 8.70 -1.03 -2.32
CA VAL A 690 9.77 -0.68 -1.35
C VAL A 690 11.10 -1.38 -1.69
N PRO A 691 11.14 -2.70 -1.99
CA PRO A 691 12.41 -3.38 -2.28
C PRO A 691 13.16 -2.85 -3.52
N LEU A 692 12.48 -2.10 -4.40
CA LEU A 692 13.11 -1.50 -5.57
C LEU A 692 14.02 -0.34 -5.18
N ALA A 693 13.69 0.39 -4.11
CA ALA A 693 14.48 1.52 -3.64
C ALA A 693 15.88 1.06 -3.21
N ASP A 694 15.95 0.01 -2.38
CA ASP A 694 17.22 -0.58 -1.95
C ASP A 694 18.04 -1.12 -3.14
N ALA A 695 17.37 -1.70 -4.13
CA ALA A 695 18.03 -2.18 -5.34
C ALA A 695 18.64 -1.03 -6.17
N TRP A 696 17.94 0.11 -6.26
CA TRP A 696 18.44 1.30 -6.96
C TRP A 696 19.51 2.06 -6.19
N ALA A 697 19.42 2.10 -4.86
CA ALA A 697 20.45 2.67 -3.98
C ALA A 697 21.83 2.02 -4.23
N ARG A 698 21.84 0.71 -4.49
CA ARG A 698 23.04 -0.08 -4.82
C ARG A 698 23.54 0.09 -6.25
N SER A 699 22.87 0.90 -7.10
CA SER A 699 23.29 1.12 -8.49
C SER A 699 24.73 1.63 -8.55
N ARG A 700 25.54 1.02 -9.44
CA ARG A 700 26.97 1.36 -9.61
C ARG A 700 27.25 2.46 -10.63
N GLY A 701 26.23 2.93 -11.35
CA GLY A 701 26.35 4.04 -12.31
C GLY A 701 25.25 5.09 -12.16
N PRO A 702 25.44 6.29 -12.72
CA PRO A 702 24.38 7.28 -12.84
C PRO A 702 23.33 6.70 -13.80
N GLY A 703 22.16 6.36 -13.26
CA GLY A 703 21.06 5.87 -14.10
C GLY A 703 20.57 6.94 -15.05
N ASP A 704 19.87 6.52 -16.10
CA ASP A 704 19.33 7.38 -17.14
C ASP A 704 17.85 7.72 -16.83
N ALA A 705 17.11 8.17 -17.85
CA ALA A 705 15.71 8.56 -17.79
C ALA A 705 14.79 7.55 -17.07
N PRO A 706 14.86 6.22 -17.29
CA PRO A 706 14.01 5.28 -16.57
C PRO A 706 14.26 5.30 -15.06
N LEU A 707 15.52 5.23 -14.59
CA LEU A 707 15.79 5.25 -13.16
C LEU A 707 15.35 6.58 -12.53
N ALA A 708 15.70 7.70 -13.16
CA ALA A 708 15.30 9.03 -12.71
C ALA A 708 13.77 9.17 -12.59
N SER A 709 13.02 8.73 -13.59
CA SER A 709 11.55 8.72 -13.55
C SER A 709 10.99 7.81 -12.45
N ALA A 710 11.60 6.64 -12.24
CA ALA A 710 11.18 5.71 -11.21
C ALA A 710 11.35 6.28 -9.79
N LEU A 711 12.47 6.97 -9.52
CA LEU A 711 12.72 7.67 -8.26
C LEU A 711 11.69 8.80 -8.04
N VAL A 712 11.32 9.56 -9.07
CA VAL A 712 10.26 10.58 -8.93
C VAL A 712 8.90 9.95 -8.62
N LEU A 713 8.55 8.85 -9.28
CA LEU A 713 7.31 8.12 -8.99
C LEU A 713 7.29 7.60 -7.55
N GLY A 714 8.43 7.11 -7.04
CA GLY A 714 8.59 6.69 -5.65
C GLY A 714 8.39 7.83 -4.65
N LEU A 715 8.95 9.02 -4.90
CA LEU A 715 8.68 10.23 -4.10
C LEU A 715 7.21 10.66 -4.13
N ALA A 716 6.51 10.40 -5.25
CA ALA A 716 5.11 10.73 -5.43
C ALA A 716 4.13 9.65 -4.89
N ALA A 717 4.65 8.50 -4.43
CA ALA A 717 3.85 7.38 -3.94
C ALA A 717 2.88 7.80 -2.83
N ARG A 718 1.73 7.12 -2.76
CA ARG A 718 0.70 7.41 -1.76
C ARG A 718 1.07 6.87 -0.38
N ASP A 719 1.60 5.66 -0.30
CA ASP A 719 2.13 5.07 0.94
C ASP A 719 3.42 5.80 1.37
N ALA A 720 3.54 6.08 2.67
CA ALA A 720 4.71 6.75 3.23
C ALA A 720 5.98 5.89 3.19
N ARG A 721 5.87 4.57 3.36
CA ARG A 721 7.04 3.65 3.32
C ARG A 721 7.79 3.73 2.00
N ALA A 722 7.05 3.75 0.89
CA ALA A 722 7.65 3.88 -0.45
C ALA A 722 8.38 5.23 -0.62
N ARG A 723 7.81 6.32 -0.09
CA ARG A 723 8.45 7.64 -0.16
C ARG A 723 9.73 7.69 0.65
N THR A 724 9.72 7.19 1.88
CA THR A 724 10.89 7.12 2.76
C THR A 724 11.99 6.28 2.14
N ALA A 725 11.69 5.05 1.70
CA ALA A 725 12.70 4.20 1.08
C ALA A 725 13.29 4.83 -0.20
N THR A 726 12.46 5.52 -1.00
CA THR A 726 12.94 6.26 -2.17
C THR A 726 13.83 7.45 -1.79
N GLN A 727 13.52 8.15 -0.70
CA GLN A 727 14.35 9.21 -0.16
C GLN A 727 15.71 8.66 0.28
N ASP A 728 15.73 7.52 0.97
CA ASP A 728 16.96 6.84 1.39
C ASP A 728 17.81 6.44 0.17
N ALA A 729 17.17 5.90 -0.87
CA ALA A 729 17.86 5.59 -2.13
C ALA A 729 18.46 6.84 -2.81
N LEU A 730 17.79 8.00 -2.75
CA LEU A 730 18.34 9.26 -3.26
C LEU A 730 19.53 9.73 -2.43
N LEU A 731 19.50 9.56 -1.11
CA LEU A 731 20.60 9.88 -0.21
C LEU A 731 21.81 9.00 -0.50
N ASP A 732 21.62 7.69 -0.63
CA ASP A 732 22.71 6.74 -0.96
C ASP A 732 23.33 7.05 -2.32
N LEU A 733 22.51 7.35 -3.34
CA LEU A 733 22.99 7.74 -4.65
C LEU A 733 23.73 9.08 -4.61
N ALA A 734 23.28 10.06 -3.81
CA ALA A 734 23.94 11.35 -3.65
C ALA A 734 25.29 11.20 -2.93
N ALA A 735 25.31 10.48 -1.81
CA ALA A 735 26.51 10.17 -1.04
C ALA A 735 27.55 9.43 -1.90
N ALA A 736 27.12 8.51 -2.77
CA ALA A 736 28.01 7.82 -3.71
C ALA A 736 28.42 8.66 -4.94
N GLY A 737 27.91 9.89 -5.09
CA GLY A 737 28.16 10.74 -6.27
C GLY A 737 27.55 10.21 -7.57
N ARG A 738 26.46 9.44 -7.48
CA ARG A 738 25.79 8.74 -8.59
C ARG A 738 24.41 9.32 -8.94
N LEU A 739 23.91 10.29 -8.19
CA LEU A 739 22.64 10.95 -8.45
C LEU A 739 22.78 12.04 -9.51
N ASP A 740 22.28 11.81 -10.73
CA ASP A 740 22.12 12.86 -11.74
C ASP A 740 20.87 13.71 -11.43
N GLY A 741 21.10 14.82 -10.73
CA GLY A 741 20.06 15.79 -10.39
C GLY A 741 19.36 16.37 -11.61
N SER A 742 20.10 16.67 -12.68
CA SER A 742 19.53 17.29 -13.88
C SER A 742 18.56 16.35 -14.60
N GLU A 743 18.90 15.06 -14.71
CA GLU A 743 17.99 14.05 -15.27
C GLU A 743 16.78 13.80 -14.37
N LEU A 744 16.98 13.73 -13.04
CA LEU A 744 15.89 13.64 -12.07
C LEU A 744 14.88 14.78 -12.23
N GLY A 745 15.37 16.01 -12.36
CA GLY A 745 14.55 17.19 -12.59
C GLY A 745 13.82 17.18 -13.94
N ARG A 746 14.49 16.73 -15.02
CA ARG A 746 13.85 16.57 -16.35
C ARG A 746 12.68 15.58 -16.30
N GLN A 747 12.87 14.42 -15.66
CA GLN A 747 11.80 13.43 -15.53
C GLN A 747 10.68 13.89 -14.60
N ALA A 748 11.01 14.58 -13.51
CA ALA A 748 10.00 15.23 -12.68
C ALA A 748 9.18 16.25 -13.46
N GLY A 749 9.81 17.05 -14.32
CA GLY A 749 9.14 18.01 -15.17
C GLY A 749 8.18 17.36 -16.15
N ALA A 750 8.61 16.26 -16.80
CA ALA A 750 7.76 15.48 -17.71
C ALA A 750 6.54 14.87 -16.99
N LEU A 751 6.73 14.32 -15.78
CA LEU A 751 5.64 13.74 -14.99
C LEU A 751 4.66 14.80 -14.45
N LEU A 752 5.13 16.01 -14.16
CA LEU A 752 4.29 17.14 -13.74
C LEU A 752 3.49 17.72 -14.91
N ALA A 753 4.08 17.77 -16.11
CA ALA A 753 3.40 18.25 -17.31
C ALA A 753 2.23 17.36 -17.73
N ASP A 754 2.36 16.05 -17.49
CA ASP A 754 1.32 15.06 -17.77
C ASP A 754 0.32 14.87 -16.61
N ASP A 755 0.40 15.68 -15.56
CA ASP A 755 -0.38 15.56 -14.32
C ASP A 755 -0.37 14.13 -13.72
N THR A 756 0.73 13.39 -13.93
CA THR A 756 0.87 12.00 -13.45
C THR A 756 1.14 11.97 -11.94
N VAL A 757 1.88 12.96 -11.43
CA VAL A 757 2.30 13.01 -10.02
C VAL A 757 1.72 14.20 -9.28
N ILE A 758 1.53 14.06 -7.97
CA ILE A 758 1.18 15.17 -7.09
C ILE A 758 2.45 15.97 -6.79
N GLY A 759 2.62 17.13 -7.42
CA GLY A 759 3.87 17.91 -7.34
C GLY A 759 4.28 18.28 -5.93
N LYS A 760 3.34 18.53 -5.02
CA LYS A 760 3.63 18.77 -3.60
C LYS A 760 4.45 17.63 -2.95
N ARG A 761 4.15 16.36 -3.25
CA ARG A 761 4.88 15.21 -2.69
C ARG A 761 6.31 15.16 -3.20
N VAL A 762 6.49 15.41 -4.50
CA VAL A 762 7.81 15.46 -5.13
C VAL A 762 8.66 16.59 -4.54
N ALA A 763 8.07 17.79 -4.40
CA ALA A 763 8.75 18.94 -3.80
C ALA A 763 9.16 18.68 -2.33
N GLU A 764 8.26 18.12 -1.52
CA GLU A 764 8.53 17.77 -0.12
C GLU A 764 9.63 16.70 -0.01
N GLY A 765 9.58 15.67 -0.86
CA GLY A 765 10.60 14.61 -0.91
C GLY A 765 11.99 15.15 -1.26
N LEU A 766 12.11 15.94 -2.33
CA LEU A 766 13.39 16.55 -2.74
C LEU A 766 13.96 17.48 -1.65
N ALA A 767 13.12 18.33 -1.06
CA ALA A 767 13.54 19.21 0.03
C ALA A 767 14.02 18.41 1.25
N ALA A 768 13.30 17.35 1.62
CA ALA A 768 13.67 16.48 2.73
C ALA A 768 15.01 15.77 2.47
N THR A 769 15.30 15.32 1.24
CA THR A 769 16.59 14.75 0.86
C THR A 769 17.73 15.75 1.08
N ALA A 770 17.59 17.01 0.62
CA ALA A 770 18.63 18.02 0.77
C ALA A 770 18.83 18.53 2.22
N ILE A 771 17.82 18.39 3.07
CA ILE A 771 17.92 18.69 4.51
C ILE A 771 18.65 17.57 5.25
N ALA A 772 18.42 16.31 4.84
CA ALA A 772 18.94 15.14 5.54
C ALA A 772 20.46 14.96 5.35
N ASP A 773 21.00 15.27 4.18
CA ASP A 773 22.43 15.11 3.90
C ASP A 773 22.96 16.20 2.94
N ASP A 774 24.11 16.77 3.27
CA ASP A 774 24.82 17.77 2.49
C ASP A 774 25.26 17.26 1.12
N ALA A 775 25.48 15.95 0.96
CA ALA A 775 25.78 15.32 -0.33
C ALA A 775 24.64 15.50 -1.34
N ALA A 776 23.40 15.64 -0.87
CA ALA A 776 22.23 15.80 -1.73
C ALA A 776 21.95 17.24 -2.14
N VAL A 777 22.56 18.25 -1.52
CA VAL A 777 22.29 19.68 -1.78
C VAL A 777 22.50 20.03 -3.26
N VAL A 778 23.64 19.63 -3.83
CA VAL A 778 24.01 19.94 -5.22
C VAL A 778 23.11 19.19 -6.23
N PRO A 779 22.93 17.86 -6.15
CA PRO A 779 22.02 17.14 -7.04
C PRO A 779 20.56 17.61 -6.93
N VAL A 780 20.06 17.88 -5.73
CA VAL A 780 18.68 18.38 -5.56
C VAL A 780 18.52 19.79 -6.13
N LEU A 781 19.51 20.66 -5.97
CA LEU A 781 19.50 21.98 -6.62
C LEU A 781 19.48 21.86 -8.14
N ASP A 782 20.28 20.95 -8.72
CA ASP A 782 20.28 20.70 -10.16
C ASP A 782 18.93 20.15 -10.65
N ALA A 783 18.26 19.31 -9.85
CA ALA A 783 16.90 18.82 -10.14
C ALA A 783 15.86 19.94 -10.12
N LEU A 784 15.91 20.81 -9.10
CA LEU A 784 15.01 21.96 -8.98
C LEU A 784 15.27 23.00 -10.08
N ALA A 785 16.52 23.20 -10.48
CA ALA A 785 16.91 24.06 -11.60
C ALA A 785 16.32 23.56 -12.93
N ALA A 786 16.44 22.26 -13.21
CA ALA A 786 15.85 21.63 -14.40
C ALA A 786 14.31 21.69 -14.43
N LEU A 787 13.67 21.81 -13.27
CA LEU A 787 12.22 21.97 -13.14
C LEU A 787 11.72 23.39 -13.41
N LEU A 788 12.55 24.43 -13.22
CA LEU A 788 12.11 25.83 -13.31
C LEU A 788 11.29 26.17 -14.57
N PRO A 789 11.62 25.67 -15.79
CA PRO A 789 10.85 25.99 -17.00
C PRO A 789 9.39 25.50 -16.98
N VAL A 790 9.06 24.46 -16.21
CA VAL A 790 7.70 23.88 -16.16
C VAL A 790 6.85 24.41 -15.01
N LEU A 791 7.42 25.20 -14.10
CA LEU A 791 6.71 25.76 -12.93
C LEU A 791 5.78 26.95 -13.22
N PRO A 792 6.03 27.84 -14.21
CA PRO A 792 5.16 28.98 -14.47
C PRO A 792 3.68 28.58 -14.66
N GLY A 793 2.79 29.26 -13.93
CA GLY A 793 1.34 29.01 -14.00
C GLY A 793 0.84 27.85 -13.14
N ARG A 794 1.73 27.04 -12.55
CA ARG A 794 1.33 25.97 -11.63
C ARG A 794 0.96 26.50 -10.24
N ARG A 795 -0.05 25.90 -9.61
CA ARG A 795 -0.49 26.25 -8.25
C ARG A 795 0.52 25.88 -7.17
N ASP A 796 1.30 24.83 -7.42
CA ASP A 796 2.32 24.28 -6.51
C ASP A 796 3.73 24.82 -6.78
N ALA A 797 3.90 25.77 -7.71
CA ALA A 797 5.21 26.33 -8.08
C ALA A 797 6.03 26.81 -6.87
N GLY A 798 5.40 27.44 -5.88
CA GLY A 798 6.07 27.91 -4.67
C GLY A 798 6.69 26.79 -3.82
N ALA A 799 6.17 25.56 -3.90
CA ALA A 799 6.73 24.42 -3.17
C ALA A 799 8.09 23.97 -3.72
N PHE A 800 8.36 24.21 -5.01
CA PHE A 800 9.64 23.92 -5.65
C PHE A 800 10.59 25.13 -5.63
N LEU A 801 10.07 26.35 -5.84
CA LEU A 801 10.89 27.57 -5.87
C LEU A 801 11.52 27.91 -4.53
N GLU A 802 10.80 27.66 -3.42
CA GLU A 802 11.29 27.95 -2.08
C GLU A 802 12.56 27.14 -1.72
N PRO A 803 12.58 25.79 -1.81
CA PRO A 803 13.80 25.03 -1.58
C PRO A 803 14.87 25.32 -2.63
N ALA A 804 14.51 25.65 -3.88
CA ALA A 804 15.51 26.03 -4.88
C ALA A 804 16.26 27.30 -4.49
N ALA A 805 15.53 28.33 -4.02
CA ALA A 805 16.13 29.57 -3.53
C ALA A 805 17.02 29.33 -2.31
N GLU A 806 16.53 28.55 -1.34
CA GLU A 806 17.28 28.21 -0.12
C GLU A 806 18.57 27.46 -0.43
N LEU A 807 18.53 26.46 -1.31
CA LEU A 807 19.71 25.68 -1.68
C LEU A 807 20.69 26.48 -2.55
N ALA A 808 20.20 27.37 -3.42
CA ALA A 808 21.04 28.29 -4.18
C ALA A 808 21.78 29.27 -3.25
N GLU A 809 21.07 29.89 -2.30
CA GLU A 809 21.66 30.78 -1.28
C GLU A 809 22.67 30.02 -0.41
N ARG A 810 22.30 28.83 0.07
CA ARG A 810 23.16 27.98 0.91
C ARG A 810 24.44 27.56 0.20
N SER A 811 24.34 27.16 -1.07
CA SER A 811 25.49 26.67 -1.84
C SER A 811 26.27 27.76 -2.57
N GLY A 812 25.73 28.99 -2.66
CA GLY A 812 26.26 30.06 -3.48
C GLY A 812 26.30 29.75 -4.99
N ARG A 813 25.59 28.69 -5.44
CA ARG A 813 25.55 28.30 -6.85
C ARG A 813 24.43 29.05 -7.58
N PRO A 814 24.75 29.81 -8.65
CA PRO A 814 23.73 30.50 -9.43
C PRO A 814 22.85 29.49 -10.19
N VAL A 815 21.57 29.83 -10.33
CA VAL A 815 20.58 29.04 -11.08
C VAL A 815 19.99 29.91 -12.17
N ALA A 816 20.01 29.44 -13.41
CA ALA A 816 19.43 30.16 -14.54
C ALA A 816 17.90 30.25 -14.39
N VAL A 817 17.38 31.45 -14.13
CA VAL A 817 15.94 31.68 -13.93
C VAL A 817 15.25 31.91 -15.29
N PRO A 818 14.19 31.17 -15.67
CA PRO A 818 13.41 31.44 -16.88
C PRO A 818 12.74 32.83 -16.90
N ASP A 819 12.57 33.42 -18.09
CA ASP A 819 12.01 34.77 -18.27
C ASP A 819 10.58 34.92 -17.72
N GLU A 820 9.78 33.85 -17.76
CA GLU A 820 8.49 33.75 -17.11
C GLU A 820 8.58 34.03 -15.61
N LEU A 821 9.55 33.42 -14.93
CA LEU A 821 9.76 33.59 -13.50
C LEU A 821 10.39 34.95 -13.18
N ARG A 822 11.22 35.51 -14.07
CA ARG A 822 11.69 36.90 -13.96
C ARG A 822 10.53 37.89 -13.97
N ARG A 823 9.54 37.69 -14.84
CA ARG A 823 8.31 38.51 -14.86
C ARG A 823 7.51 38.37 -13.56
N VAL A 824 7.42 37.16 -13.00
CA VAL A 824 6.77 36.92 -11.70
C VAL A 824 7.50 37.64 -10.57
N ALA A 825 8.83 37.64 -10.58
CA ALA A 825 9.67 38.31 -9.58
C ALA A 825 9.57 39.85 -9.66
N GLY A 826 9.51 40.41 -10.88
CA GLY A 826 9.40 41.84 -11.13
C GLY A 826 8.05 42.48 -10.77
N GLY A 827 7.02 41.66 -10.50
CA GLY A 827 5.71 42.13 -10.06
C GLY A 827 5.64 42.45 -8.56
N ARG A 828 4.58 43.17 -8.14
CA ARG A 828 4.30 43.46 -6.71
C ARG A 828 3.65 42.29 -5.95
N SER A 829 3.63 41.09 -6.52
CA SER A 829 3.05 39.91 -5.86
C SER A 829 3.81 39.54 -4.59
N THR A 830 3.08 39.27 -3.52
CA THR A 830 3.60 38.78 -2.23
C THR A 830 3.50 37.25 -2.10
N SER A 831 3.12 36.55 -3.17
CA SER A 831 3.04 35.09 -3.18
C SER A 831 4.41 34.45 -2.90
N LEU A 832 4.40 33.25 -2.29
CA LEU A 832 5.61 32.49 -2.00
C LEU A 832 6.49 32.32 -3.25
N ALA A 833 5.89 31.95 -4.37
CA ALA A 833 6.57 31.82 -5.65
C ALA A 833 7.26 33.12 -6.11
N ALA A 834 6.61 34.28 -5.95
CA ALA A 834 7.22 35.57 -6.35
C ALA A 834 8.36 35.99 -5.42
N LYS A 835 8.25 35.70 -4.11
CA LYS A 835 9.34 35.94 -3.16
C LYS A 835 10.54 35.04 -3.44
N ALA A 836 10.31 33.74 -3.61
CA ALA A 836 11.35 32.77 -3.92
C ALA A 836 12.03 33.05 -5.27
N ALA A 837 11.28 33.44 -6.30
CA ALA A 837 11.86 33.84 -7.59
C ALA A 837 12.76 35.08 -7.48
N ARG A 838 12.42 36.06 -6.64
CA ARG A 838 13.30 37.22 -6.35
C ARG A 838 14.59 36.80 -5.65
N ARG A 839 14.51 35.86 -4.71
CA ARG A 839 15.68 35.30 -4.02
C ARG A 839 16.61 34.59 -4.98
N LEU A 840 16.08 33.74 -5.87
CA LEU A 840 16.87 33.10 -6.93
C LEU A 840 17.59 34.12 -7.82
N LEU A 841 16.93 35.21 -8.20
CA LEU A 841 17.55 36.28 -9.00
C LEU A 841 18.63 37.08 -8.27
N ALA A 842 18.65 37.04 -6.93
CA ALA A 842 19.71 37.70 -6.16
C ALA A 842 20.98 36.84 -6.06
N VAL A 843 20.87 35.54 -6.34
CA VAL A 843 21.98 34.57 -6.33
C VAL A 843 22.51 34.27 -7.74
N GLU A 844 21.67 34.45 -8.78
CA GLU A 844 22.11 34.51 -10.19
C GLU A 844 23.09 35.66 -10.43
#